data_AF-A0A5E5QL07-F1
#
_entry.id   AF-A0A5E5QL07-F1
#
_cell.length_a   1.000
_cell.length_b   1.000
_cell.length_c   1.000
_cell.angle_alpha   90.00
_cell.angle_beta   90.00
_cell.angle_gamma   90.00
#
_symmetry.space_group_name_H-M   'P 1'
#
loop_
_entity.id
_entity.type
_entity.pdbx_description
1 polymer ?
#
loop_
_entity_poly.entity_id
_entity_poly.type
_entity_poly.pdbx_seq_one_letter_code
_entity_poly.pdbx_strand_id
1 'polypeptide(L)'
;MKNIEIKNIPEVPSKIKRAVNDKKLAIFIGAGVSRFVGCTSWIELAKNLVEKCDIKPITKELLLKQSDSVKLISICSNILEDTDFMDEMKKSLKDKEIDTLQKDDDKFNIYRNLKNIGNIFITTNADRFIDSLLDASNIDIKNFDSKNIDNHRLYKIHGCVSDEKSLIFTKNKYIEAYASQVFIDFIDNIFANYTVLFVGYGLNEFELLDRIIKSIGPVNEPQHFFLNGYFQHEQEICNFEHKYFCDMGIEMIPFERDVKNYEQLIEVVNSWRDELQQTTENMQNNFDEIDKALENPNNSNITTIVQNIYNNNAQKQYFFSKAPNYQKLCLWLEPLNDKQYFALDAENENFRVLDFLKKVSIQNKDNEIKGITNLLLQIVGNVIDKVVDDRIVSDMIKIIFNLPVDKITLEHITFINSHFRKQHLVGDIQEIVIPVLIKNKKQKYMLLLLETIFGYTLNEKVYGNEVVSIIKHYWLKKLLKKHSAQIIDLVKIKGLKITEVFLKAVAGNSGRLSIATIRQKTPNEISQSTRYTNQYEKLLVFFIRDLLEKLSSNEIKPYIKKFLLEDENLIFQRLALHAINCKYDELKDIFWEWMKKTPFTHSEIITELWSLLKERSNKFNTDEFNVVINWIKSIDMKEHSLNEDENYIKKYNAYERKRWLLCLEDNNLKAKELYQKYNSIESEKIEHPEFYRWSSGGFLPPSHPVDLKKLCQDPIETINNFDPSKCKKATFTDDESLIKDVAKDLTACVVKDPLRFSKIINDFTPLDFVYKNSLIQGFEYVWQGKQEFNLKNVLDFIDNELSVDSFKSTDDKCKQWFIDTTARLIQEGTQRDDNAFDKDYLPKIKDIIFKLLDNKGEEKSDMFDEMNTHILSSSNGKVLHALVYYSLRYGRLNSSNAIKWEDDVKNFFTQQFAKDDVYSLLVFTILGKYLRHLQFLDKVWVEDNFNKIFPVNNTKLWNASMTAYFFHTERTQGIYSLFKNNGHIEKALESSFEKGAIKEDMISFICIAYINDIDSETIFDIINSNKKDNVLRIIRSLVRIYRKKQDKEIRDKVKKIWKGIYEAYKSSEDVDEIFAELTEFFVIIDKIEEGDMPLLVNTAKYTTGLDYTTGLDNSYQLIEEMARLSKKYPKEIGKIYKAIVRNKHFPEYEEEKIIKILNNLNAQDRLEIINSYREKGIYKFNEIGK
;
A
#
# COMPACT_ATOMS: atom_id res chain seq x y z
N MET A 1 -32.21 -54.48 15.65
CA MET A 1 -31.06 -53.69 15.16
C MET A 1 -31.59 -52.69 14.15
N LYS A 2 -31.00 -51.49 14.06
CA LYS A 2 -31.47 -50.43 13.17
C LYS A 2 -31.10 -50.77 11.72
N ASN A 3 -32.04 -50.59 10.79
CA ASN A 3 -31.73 -50.60 9.35
C ASN A 3 -30.71 -49.50 9.05
N ILE A 4 -29.77 -49.77 8.14
CA ILE A 4 -28.75 -48.80 7.72
C ILE A 4 -29.24 -48.05 6.49
N GLU A 5 -29.10 -46.72 6.48
CA GLU A 5 -29.59 -45.85 5.41
C GLU A 5 -28.53 -45.71 4.31
N ILE A 6 -28.93 -45.86 3.04
CA ILE A 6 -28.08 -45.54 1.88
C ILE A 6 -28.10 -44.03 1.67
N LYS A 7 -26.98 -43.36 1.97
CA LYS A 7 -26.82 -41.91 1.78
C LYS A 7 -26.03 -41.60 0.52
N ASN A 8 -26.30 -40.47 -0.12
CA ASN A 8 -25.52 -39.99 -1.27
C ASN A 8 -24.01 -39.87 -0.94
N ILE A 9 -23.70 -39.28 0.21
CA ILE A 9 -22.35 -39.26 0.80
C ILE A 9 -22.49 -39.60 2.28
N PRO A 10 -21.96 -40.74 2.75
CA PRO A 10 -21.99 -41.09 4.17
C PRO A 10 -21.03 -40.21 4.98
N GLU A 11 -21.34 -39.98 6.26
CA GLU A 11 -20.44 -39.29 7.20
C GLU A 11 -19.28 -40.21 7.61
N VAL A 12 -18.11 -39.63 7.93
CA VAL A 12 -16.97 -40.41 8.42
C VAL A 12 -17.24 -40.92 9.85
N PRO A 13 -17.21 -42.24 10.11
CA PRO A 13 -17.37 -42.79 11.45
C PRO A 13 -16.35 -42.24 12.44
N SER A 14 -16.78 -41.97 13.67
CA SER A 14 -15.93 -41.42 14.74
C SER A 14 -14.71 -42.30 15.07
N LYS A 15 -14.83 -43.62 14.92
CA LYS A 15 -13.72 -44.57 15.07
C LYS A 15 -12.66 -44.42 13.98
N ILE A 16 -13.05 -44.15 12.73
CA ILE A 16 -12.09 -43.83 11.65
C ILE A 16 -11.36 -42.53 12.00
N LYS A 17 -12.08 -41.49 12.46
CA LYS A 17 -11.45 -40.22 12.90
C LYS A 17 -10.41 -40.45 14.01
N ARG A 18 -10.73 -41.30 14.99
CA ARG A 18 -9.80 -41.68 16.06
C ARG A 18 -8.60 -42.46 15.53
N ALA A 19 -8.82 -43.44 14.66
CA ALA A 19 -7.73 -44.22 14.05
C ALA A 19 -6.77 -43.35 13.23
N VAL A 20 -7.28 -42.31 12.55
CA VAL A 20 -6.47 -41.31 11.86
C VAL A 20 -5.62 -40.50 12.85
N ASN A 21 -6.21 -39.99 13.94
CA ASN A 21 -5.47 -39.28 14.98
C ASN A 21 -4.35 -40.13 15.59
N ASP A 22 -4.63 -41.41 15.84
CA ASP A 22 -3.70 -42.36 16.45
C ASP A 22 -2.66 -42.93 15.46
N LYS A 23 -2.71 -42.55 14.18
CA LYS A 23 -1.90 -43.11 13.07
C LYS A 23 -2.04 -44.64 12.94
N LYS A 24 -3.25 -45.15 13.18
CA LYS A 24 -3.60 -46.58 13.17
C LYS A 24 -4.65 -46.94 12.11
N LEU A 25 -4.89 -46.07 11.13
CA LEU A 25 -5.73 -46.38 9.99
C LEU A 25 -4.93 -47.05 8.86
N ALA A 26 -5.29 -48.28 8.54
CA ALA A 26 -4.81 -49.00 7.35
C ALA A 26 -5.91 -49.02 6.28
N ILE A 27 -5.56 -48.72 5.02
CA ILE A 27 -6.49 -48.73 3.89
C ILE A 27 -6.17 -49.94 3.02
N PHE A 28 -7.18 -50.79 2.86
CA PHE A 28 -7.12 -51.96 2.00
C PHE A 28 -7.75 -51.64 0.64
N ILE A 29 -6.94 -51.54 -0.40
CA ILE A 29 -7.33 -51.11 -1.74
C ILE A 29 -7.52 -52.33 -2.62
N GLY A 30 -8.74 -52.53 -3.11
CA GLY A 30 -9.09 -53.60 -4.05
C GLY A 30 -9.19 -53.16 -5.51
N ALA A 31 -9.46 -54.13 -6.39
CA ALA A 31 -9.48 -53.91 -7.83
C ALA A 31 -10.57 -52.93 -8.30
N GLY A 32 -11.60 -52.69 -7.48
CA GLY A 32 -12.61 -51.68 -7.73
C GLY A 32 -12.05 -50.27 -7.87
N VAL A 33 -10.95 -49.96 -7.18
CA VAL A 33 -10.24 -48.67 -7.34
C VAL A 33 -9.44 -48.65 -8.65
N SER A 34 -8.79 -49.76 -9.02
CA SER A 34 -8.04 -49.85 -10.29
C SER A 34 -8.92 -49.76 -11.54
N ARG A 35 -10.24 -49.92 -11.42
CA ARG A 35 -11.17 -49.70 -12.56
C ARG A 35 -11.18 -48.24 -13.03
N PHE A 36 -10.96 -47.27 -12.15
CA PHE A 36 -10.92 -45.85 -12.53
C PHE A 36 -9.74 -45.50 -13.44
N VAL A 37 -8.68 -46.31 -13.40
CA VAL A 37 -7.52 -46.18 -14.27
C VAL A 37 -7.58 -47.15 -15.47
N GLY A 38 -8.73 -47.79 -15.68
CA GLY A 38 -9.00 -48.66 -16.82
C GLY A 38 -8.50 -50.10 -16.67
N CYS A 39 -8.05 -50.51 -15.46
CA CYS A 39 -7.74 -51.91 -15.22
C CYS A 39 -9.03 -52.75 -15.20
N THR A 40 -8.92 -53.99 -15.66
CA THR A 40 -10.02 -54.94 -15.59
C THR A 40 -10.19 -55.48 -14.18
N SER A 41 -11.42 -55.83 -13.82
CA SER A 41 -11.69 -56.59 -12.60
C SER A 41 -11.12 -58.02 -12.70
N TRP A 42 -10.97 -58.70 -11.56
CA TRP A 42 -10.52 -60.10 -11.52
C TRP A 42 -11.34 -61.04 -12.41
N ILE A 43 -12.66 -60.84 -12.46
CA ILE A 43 -13.56 -61.64 -13.29
C ILE A 43 -13.34 -61.34 -14.78
N GLU A 44 -13.18 -60.06 -15.14
CA GLU A 44 -12.92 -59.66 -16.53
C GLU A 44 -11.55 -60.15 -17.00
N LEU A 45 -10.51 -60.06 -16.17
CA LEU A 45 -9.19 -60.63 -16.45
C LEU A 45 -9.27 -62.14 -16.70
N ALA A 46 -9.95 -62.88 -15.82
CA ALA A 46 -10.13 -64.32 -15.98
C ALA A 46 -10.85 -64.66 -17.30
N LYS A 47 -11.89 -63.90 -17.66
CA LYS A 47 -12.60 -64.06 -18.94
C LYS A 47 -11.72 -63.73 -20.14
N ASN A 48 -10.93 -62.66 -20.08
CA ASN A 48 -10.00 -62.30 -21.16
C ASN A 48 -8.93 -63.39 -21.39
N LEU A 49 -8.44 -64.01 -20.31
CA LEU A 49 -7.50 -65.13 -20.40
C LEU A 49 -8.16 -66.37 -21.02
N VAL A 50 -9.42 -66.68 -20.66
CA VAL A 50 -10.20 -67.73 -21.34
C VAL A 50 -10.37 -67.40 -22.82
N GLU A 51 -10.58 -66.11 -23.15
CA GLU A 51 -10.70 -65.65 -24.54
C GLU A 51 -9.44 -65.91 -25.38
N LYS A 52 -8.27 -65.88 -24.75
CA LYS A 52 -6.97 -66.15 -25.38
C LYS A 52 -6.64 -67.64 -25.54
N CYS A 53 -7.28 -68.52 -24.78
CA CYS A 53 -7.02 -69.96 -24.86
C CYS A 53 -7.46 -70.53 -26.21
N ASP A 54 -6.58 -71.28 -26.88
CA ASP A 54 -6.91 -72.01 -28.11
C ASP A 54 -7.67 -73.32 -27.79
N ILE A 55 -8.95 -73.17 -27.48
CA ILE A 55 -9.85 -74.28 -27.07
C ILE A 55 -11.17 -74.25 -27.84
N LYS A 56 -11.86 -75.40 -27.88
CA LYS A 56 -13.15 -75.54 -28.59
C LYS A 56 -14.20 -74.54 -28.04
N PRO A 57 -15.06 -73.95 -28.90
CA PRO A 57 -16.05 -72.95 -28.50
C PRO A 57 -16.98 -73.38 -27.35
N ILE A 58 -17.44 -74.63 -27.36
CA ILE A 58 -18.31 -75.17 -26.31
C ILE A 58 -17.59 -75.24 -24.96
N THR A 59 -16.31 -75.65 -24.96
CA THR A 59 -15.47 -75.70 -23.75
C THR A 59 -15.20 -74.30 -23.22
N LYS A 60 -14.98 -73.33 -24.11
CA LYS A 60 -14.84 -71.92 -23.78
C LYS A 60 -16.07 -71.35 -23.09
N GLU A 61 -17.26 -71.60 -23.64
CA GLU A 61 -18.54 -71.16 -23.06
C GLU A 61 -18.80 -71.79 -21.68
N LEU A 62 -18.41 -73.05 -21.49
CA LEU A 62 -18.47 -73.73 -20.19
C LEU A 62 -17.52 -73.11 -19.15
N LEU A 63 -16.29 -72.75 -19.56
CA LEU A 63 -15.34 -72.06 -18.69
C LEU A 63 -15.83 -70.65 -18.32
N LEU A 64 -16.40 -69.90 -19.26
CA LEU A 64 -16.94 -68.56 -19.00
C LEU A 64 -18.12 -68.54 -18.00
N LYS A 65 -18.77 -69.69 -17.76
CA LYS A 65 -19.83 -69.86 -16.74
C LYS A 65 -19.27 -70.09 -15.32
N GLN A 66 -17.97 -70.32 -15.16
CA GLN A 66 -17.33 -70.49 -13.85
C GLN A 66 -17.22 -69.14 -13.13
N SER A 67 -17.60 -69.09 -11.85
CA SER A 67 -17.54 -67.89 -11.02
C SER A 67 -16.21 -67.71 -10.29
N ASP A 68 -15.48 -68.80 -10.03
CA ASP A 68 -14.16 -68.76 -9.38
C ASP A 68 -13.07 -68.26 -10.36
N SER A 69 -12.74 -66.97 -10.22
CA SER A 69 -11.76 -66.29 -11.07
C SER A 69 -10.35 -66.85 -10.89
N VAL A 70 -9.95 -67.20 -9.65
CA VAL A 70 -8.62 -67.77 -9.37
C VAL A 70 -8.47 -69.14 -10.03
N LYS A 71 -9.53 -69.96 -9.99
CA LYS A 71 -9.58 -71.24 -10.71
C LYS A 71 -9.45 -71.05 -12.20
N LEU A 72 -10.19 -70.11 -12.79
CA LEU A 72 -10.11 -69.84 -14.23
C LEU A 72 -8.73 -69.36 -14.65
N ILE A 73 -8.14 -68.44 -13.91
CA ILE A 73 -6.78 -67.95 -14.17
C ILE A 73 -5.77 -69.10 -14.07
N SER A 74 -5.91 -69.99 -13.08
CA SER A 74 -5.06 -71.18 -12.92
C SER A 74 -5.22 -72.20 -14.06
N ILE A 75 -6.42 -72.32 -14.62
CA ILE A 75 -6.65 -73.18 -15.79
C ILE A 75 -5.98 -72.55 -17.01
N CYS A 76 -6.18 -71.25 -17.24
CA CYS A 76 -5.60 -70.55 -18.37
C CYS A 76 -4.06 -70.53 -18.32
N SER A 77 -3.46 -70.39 -17.13
CA SER A 77 -2.00 -70.43 -16.96
C SER A 77 -1.38 -71.77 -17.31
N ASN A 78 -2.15 -72.86 -17.32
CA ASN A 78 -1.67 -74.19 -17.73
C ASN A 78 -1.90 -74.46 -19.24
N ILE A 79 -2.71 -73.64 -19.91
CA ILE A 79 -3.08 -73.80 -21.32
C ILE A 79 -2.29 -72.85 -22.21
N LEU A 80 -2.15 -71.60 -21.79
CA LEU A 80 -1.42 -70.55 -22.51
C LEU A 80 0.09 -70.70 -22.32
N GLU A 81 0.86 -70.28 -23.32
CA GLU A 81 2.29 -70.05 -23.12
C GLU A 81 2.50 -68.88 -22.14
N ASP A 82 3.58 -68.93 -21.35
CA ASP A 82 3.89 -67.91 -20.34
C ASP A 82 3.88 -66.49 -20.92
N THR A 83 4.33 -66.32 -22.18
CA THR A 83 4.32 -65.04 -22.90
C THR A 83 2.91 -64.52 -23.15
N ASP A 84 2.00 -65.36 -23.65
CA ASP A 84 0.62 -64.96 -23.95
C ASP A 84 -0.19 -64.66 -22.69
N PHE A 85 0.05 -65.45 -21.63
CA PHE A 85 -0.55 -65.21 -20.32
C PHE A 85 -0.09 -63.85 -19.77
N MET A 86 1.22 -63.59 -19.77
CA MET A 86 1.77 -62.35 -19.25
C MET A 86 1.41 -61.12 -20.08
N ASP A 87 1.30 -61.26 -21.41
CA ASP A 87 0.86 -60.18 -22.29
C ASP A 87 -0.59 -59.76 -22.00
N GLU A 88 -1.49 -60.73 -21.80
CA GLU A 88 -2.87 -60.42 -21.42
C GLU A 88 -2.96 -59.85 -19.99
N MET A 89 -2.16 -60.35 -19.04
CA MET A 89 -2.03 -59.76 -17.69
C MET A 89 -1.60 -58.29 -17.76
N LYS A 90 -0.50 -57.98 -18.47
CA LYS A 90 0.02 -56.61 -18.66
C LYS A 90 -0.99 -55.71 -19.35
N LYS A 91 -1.72 -56.23 -20.34
CA LYS A 91 -2.78 -55.51 -21.04
C LYS A 91 -3.97 -55.22 -20.12
N SER A 92 -4.44 -56.21 -19.36
CA SER A 92 -5.57 -56.10 -18.44
C SER A 92 -5.28 -55.18 -17.25
N LEU A 93 -4.03 -55.14 -16.78
CA LEU A 93 -3.54 -54.25 -15.71
C LEU A 93 -2.97 -52.93 -16.23
N LYS A 94 -3.10 -52.64 -17.54
CA LYS A 94 -2.66 -51.38 -18.17
C LYS A 94 -1.20 -51.01 -17.93
N ASP A 95 -0.32 -52.00 -17.81
CA ASP A 95 1.09 -51.84 -17.42
C ASP A 95 1.91 -50.93 -18.35
N LYS A 96 1.56 -50.85 -19.63
CA LYS A 96 2.24 -49.93 -20.58
C LYS A 96 1.74 -48.48 -20.49
N GLU A 97 0.49 -48.27 -20.08
CA GLU A 97 -0.11 -46.93 -20.03
C GLU A 97 0.49 -46.11 -18.88
N ILE A 98 0.90 -46.76 -17.78
CA ILE A 98 1.47 -46.08 -16.60
C ILE A 98 2.71 -45.24 -16.93
N ASP A 99 3.57 -45.73 -17.83
CA ASP A 99 4.82 -45.07 -18.18
C ASP A 99 4.60 -43.81 -19.05
N THR A 100 3.38 -43.59 -19.54
CA THR A 100 3.00 -42.43 -20.36
C THR A 100 2.21 -41.36 -19.60
N LEU A 101 1.71 -41.68 -18.40
CA LEU A 101 0.89 -40.77 -17.61
C LEU A 101 1.77 -39.88 -16.73
N GLN A 102 1.39 -38.60 -16.64
CA GLN A 102 1.97 -37.70 -15.66
C GLN A 102 1.35 -37.95 -14.28
N LYS A 103 2.12 -37.74 -13.20
CA LYS A 103 1.69 -38.06 -11.83
C LYS A 103 0.53 -37.20 -11.31
N ASP A 104 0.30 -36.06 -11.95
CA ASP A 104 -0.78 -35.11 -11.69
C ASP A 104 -2.08 -35.43 -12.45
N ASP A 105 -2.07 -36.39 -13.39
CA ASP A 105 -3.24 -36.83 -14.14
C ASP A 105 -4.44 -37.16 -13.22
N ASP A 106 -5.64 -36.81 -13.66
CA ASP A 106 -6.89 -36.98 -12.92
C ASP A 106 -7.17 -38.44 -12.56
N LYS A 107 -6.67 -39.39 -13.35
CA LYS A 107 -6.73 -40.83 -13.08
C LYS A 107 -6.13 -41.21 -11.72
N PHE A 108 -5.18 -40.44 -11.20
CA PHE A 108 -4.55 -40.69 -9.88
C PHE A 108 -5.29 -40.03 -8.71
N ASN A 109 -6.34 -39.26 -8.94
CA ASN A 109 -6.98 -38.45 -7.90
C ASN A 109 -7.46 -39.29 -6.70
N ILE A 110 -8.13 -40.42 -6.95
CA ILE A 110 -8.58 -41.31 -5.87
C ILE A 110 -7.43 -41.85 -5.02
N TYR A 111 -6.32 -42.25 -5.65
CA TYR A 111 -5.14 -42.73 -4.94
C TYR A 111 -4.48 -41.62 -4.11
N ARG A 112 -4.39 -40.40 -4.64
CA ARG A 112 -3.89 -39.23 -3.88
C ARG A 112 -4.78 -38.93 -2.68
N ASN A 113 -6.09 -39.05 -2.80
CA ASN A 113 -7.03 -38.78 -1.71
C ASN A 113 -7.00 -39.86 -0.65
N LEU A 114 -6.91 -41.14 -1.03
CA LEU A 114 -6.65 -42.24 -0.09
C LEU A 114 -5.31 -42.06 0.63
N LYS A 115 -4.26 -41.60 -0.06
CA LYS A 115 -2.97 -41.27 0.55
C LYS A 115 -3.06 -40.18 1.63
N ASN A 116 -4.00 -39.25 1.48
CA ASN A 116 -4.23 -38.19 2.46
C ASN A 116 -5.11 -38.64 3.66
N ILE A 117 -5.76 -39.81 3.57
CA ILE A 117 -6.63 -40.35 4.60
C ILE A 117 -5.88 -41.36 5.48
N GLY A 118 -5.17 -42.30 4.87
CA GLY A 118 -4.55 -43.42 5.56
C GLY A 118 -3.03 -43.31 5.67
N ASN A 119 -2.45 -44.04 6.61
CA ASN A 119 -1.00 -44.10 6.80
C ASN A 119 -0.42 -45.40 6.24
N ILE A 120 -1.18 -46.50 6.21
CA ILE A 120 -0.71 -47.79 5.70
C ILE A 120 -1.61 -48.22 4.55
N PHE A 121 -1.01 -48.69 3.45
CA PHE A 121 -1.74 -49.17 2.28
C PHE A 121 -1.46 -50.64 2.07
N ILE A 122 -2.52 -51.42 1.89
CA ILE A 122 -2.44 -52.84 1.58
C ILE A 122 -3.27 -53.08 0.34
N THR A 123 -2.73 -53.82 -0.62
CA THR A 123 -3.47 -54.10 -1.85
C THR A 123 -3.20 -55.50 -2.39
N THR A 124 -4.26 -56.10 -2.91
CA THR A 124 -4.22 -57.31 -3.73
C THR A 124 -4.07 -56.99 -5.22
N ASN A 125 -4.02 -55.72 -5.59
CA ASN A 125 -3.85 -55.29 -6.97
C ASN A 125 -2.38 -55.39 -7.37
N ALA A 126 -2.14 -55.94 -8.57
CA ALA A 126 -0.79 -56.12 -9.10
C ALA A 126 -0.37 -55.02 -10.09
N ASP A 127 -1.27 -54.09 -10.44
CA ASP A 127 -0.97 -52.94 -11.30
C ASP A 127 0.04 -51.96 -10.65
N ARG A 128 0.62 -51.03 -11.44
CA ARG A 128 1.66 -50.09 -10.96
C ARG A 128 1.13 -48.67 -10.70
N PHE A 129 -0.19 -48.46 -10.66
CA PHE A 129 -0.73 -47.09 -10.58
C PHE A 129 -0.42 -46.44 -9.24
N ILE A 130 -0.74 -47.10 -8.13
CA ILE A 130 -0.39 -46.59 -6.80
C ILE A 130 1.14 -46.54 -6.59
N ASP A 131 1.89 -47.46 -7.20
CA ASP A 131 3.35 -47.54 -7.14
C ASP A 131 3.99 -46.24 -7.65
N SER A 132 3.45 -45.66 -8.71
CA SER A 132 3.96 -44.42 -9.32
C SER A 132 3.91 -43.20 -8.37
N LEU A 133 3.03 -43.24 -7.36
CA LEU A 133 2.87 -42.20 -6.33
C LEU A 133 3.78 -42.43 -5.11
N LEU A 134 4.53 -43.53 -5.10
CA LEU A 134 5.44 -43.92 -4.04
C LEU A 134 6.87 -44.07 -4.56
N ASP A 135 7.86 -43.77 -3.71
CA ASP A 135 9.24 -44.15 -4.02
C ASP A 135 9.39 -45.66 -3.82
N ALA A 136 10.23 -46.31 -4.64
CA ALA A 136 10.38 -47.77 -4.66
C ALA A 136 10.79 -48.37 -3.30
N SER A 137 11.45 -47.60 -2.44
CA SER A 137 11.81 -48.00 -1.07
C SER A 137 10.62 -48.13 -0.11
N ASN A 138 9.46 -47.60 -0.48
CA ASN A 138 8.24 -47.59 0.32
C ASN A 138 7.19 -48.59 -0.20
N ILE A 139 7.59 -49.48 -1.12
CA ILE A 139 6.74 -50.52 -1.71
C ILE A 139 7.33 -51.88 -1.38
N ASP A 140 6.61 -52.65 -0.57
CA ASP A 140 6.97 -54.02 -0.20
C ASP A 140 6.13 -55.03 -0.97
N ILE A 141 6.81 -55.85 -1.78
CA ILE A 141 6.19 -56.87 -2.64
C ILE A 141 6.43 -58.29 -2.09
N LYS A 142 7.50 -58.48 -1.29
CA LYS A 142 7.94 -59.80 -0.80
C LYS A 142 8.37 -59.82 0.68
N ASN A 143 8.73 -58.67 1.25
CA ASN A 143 9.24 -58.57 2.62
C ASN A 143 8.15 -58.05 3.57
N PHE A 144 7.40 -58.97 4.17
CA PHE A 144 6.32 -58.64 5.11
C PHE A 144 6.80 -58.83 6.56
N ASP A 145 7.61 -57.91 7.08
CA ASP A 145 8.09 -57.96 8.47
C ASP A 145 7.01 -57.47 9.43
N SER A 146 6.38 -58.41 10.16
CA SER A 146 5.33 -58.14 11.14
C SER A 146 5.79 -57.30 12.34
N LYS A 147 7.11 -57.16 12.58
CA LYS A 147 7.66 -56.39 13.70
C LYS A 147 7.96 -54.94 13.35
N ASN A 148 8.10 -54.62 12.07
CA ASN A 148 8.48 -53.29 11.58
C ASN A 148 7.52 -52.80 10.49
N ILE A 149 6.23 -52.71 10.85
CA ILE A 149 5.22 -52.11 9.98
C ILE A 149 5.44 -50.59 9.99
N ASP A 150 5.93 -50.06 8.88
CA ASP A 150 6.18 -48.63 8.73
C ASP A 150 4.93 -47.90 8.23
N ASN A 151 4.69 -46.73 8.81
CA ASN A 151 3.69 -45.80 8.33
C ASN A 151 4.24 -45.18 7.04
N HIS A 152 3.37 -44.97 6.04
CA HIS A 152 3.65 -44.49 4.68
C HIS A 152 4.10 -45.55 3.66
N ARG A 153 3.99 -46.84 3.99
CA ARG A 153 4.28 -47.94 3.06
C ARG A 153 3.06 -48.52 2.36
N LEU A 154 3.32 -49.07 1.18
CA LEU A 154 2.40 -49.90 0.40
C LEU A 154 2.87 -51.36 0.44
N TYR A 155 2.01 -52.24 0.93
CA TYR A 155 2.21 -53.68 0.94
C TYR A 155 1.39 -54.33 -0.16
N LYS A 156 2.06 -54.85 -1.19
CA LYS A 156 1.44 -55.52 -2.34
C LYS A 156 1.41 -57.01 -2.13
N ILE A 157 0.39 -57.47 -1.42
CA ILE A 157 0.35 -58.84 -0.91
C ILE A 157 0.21 -59.89 -2.02
N HIS A 158 -0.27 -59.53 -3.22
CA HIS A 158 -0.36 -60.43 -4.39
C HIS A 158 0.69 -60.18 -5.47
N GLY A 159 1.76 -59.46 -5.14
CA GLY A 159 2.86 -59.19 -6.07
C GLY A 159 2.63 -57.95 -6.96
N CYS A 160 3.48 -57.80 -7.97
CA CYS A 160 3.40 -56.74 -8.96
C CYS A 160 3.64 -57.28 -10.37
N VAL A 161 2.93 -56.72 -11.36
CA VAL A 161 3.06 -57.11 -12.77
C VAL A 161 4.46 -56.87 -13.35
N SER A 162 5.23 -55.95 -12.78
CA SER A 162 6.63 -55.72 -13.14
C SER A 162 7.60 -56.80 -12.62
N ASP A 163 7.18 -57.61 -11.63
CA ASP A 163 7.92 -58.75 -11.09
C ASP A 163 7.05 -60.01 -11.23
N GLU A 164 7.10 -60.63 -12.41
CA GLU A 164 6.23 -61.75 -12.80
C GLU A 164 6.29 -62.93 -11.81
N LYS A 165 7.46 -63.15 -11.18
CA LYS A 165 7.64 -64.22 -10.19
C LYS A 165 6.86 -63.96 -8.90
N SER A 166 6.66 -62.69 -8.54
CA SER A 166 5.93 -62.27 -7.34
C SER A 166 4.42 -62.46 -7.43
N LEU A 167 3.85 -62.57 -8.63
CA LEU A 167 2.39 -62.55 -8.84
C LEU A 167 1.69 -63.75 -8.21
N ILE A 168 0.67 -63.50 -7.39
CA ILE A 168 -0.15 -64.51 -6.70
C ILE A 168 -1.55 -64.53 -7.32
N PHE A 169 -1.70 -65.24 -8.44
CA PHE A 169 -2.96 -65.30 -9.22
C PHE A 169 -3.44 -66.74 -9.52
N THR A 170 -2.62 -67.75 -9.21
CA THR A 170 -2.96 -69.16 -9.39
C THR A 170 -3.16 -69.84 -8.04
N LYS A 171 -3.99 -70.88 -7.98
CA LYS A 171 -4.33 -71.58 -6.73
C LYS A 171 -3.09 -72.10 -6.00
N ASN A 172 -2.10 -72.62 -6.72
CA ASN A 172 -0.86 -73.12 -6.11
C ASN A 172 -0.11 -71.99 -5.38
N LYS A 173 0.05 -70.82 -6.03
CA LYS A 173 0.72 -69.68 -5.43
C LYS A 173 -0.06 -69.09 -4.24
N TYR A 174 -1.38 -69.07 -4.31
CA TYR A 174 -2.23 -68.69 -3.18
C TYR A 174 -1.96 -69.59 -1.97
N ILE A 175 -2.01 -70.91 -2.15
CA ILE A 175 -1.75 -71.88 -1.08
C ILE A 175 -0.33 -71.69 -0.51
N GLU A 176 0.68 -71.52 -1.36
CA GLU A 176 2.07 -71.29 -0.92
C GLU A 176 2.21 -69.99 -0.10
N ALA A 177 1.58 -68.90 -0.54
CA ALA A 177 1.65 -67.61 0.13
C ALA A 177 0.97 -67.63 1.50
N TYR A 178 -0.25 -68.16 1.57
CA TYR A 178 -1.01 -68.27 2.81
C TYR A 178 -0.56 -69.42 3.72
N ALA A 179 0.41 -70.23 3.31
CA ALA A 179 1.12 -71.18 4.17
C ALA A 179 2.37 -70.57 4.83
N SER A 180 2.84 -69.41 4.36
CA SER A 180 4.00 -68.72 4.92
C SER A 180 3.68 -68.08 6.27
N GLN A 181 4.37 -68.53 7.33
CA GLN A 181 4.16 -67.97 8.67
C GLN A 181 4.48 -66.47 8.74
N VAL A 182 5.50 -66.02 8.01
CA VAL A 182 5.89 -64.58 7.97
C VAL A 182 4.74 -63.74 7.42
N PHE A 183 4.09 -64.20 6.36
CA PHE A 183 2.95 -63.51 5.75
C PHE A 183 1.73 -63.50 6.67
N ILE A 184 1.43 -64.65 7.31
CA ILE A 184 0.34 -64.77 8.28
C ILE A 184 0.55 -63.81 9.45
N ASP A 185 1.75 -63.81 10.06
CA ASP A 185 2.06 -62.96 11.21
C ASP A 185 1.90 -61.47 10.87
N PHE A 186 2.23 -61.08 9.64
CA PHE A 186 2.04 -59.71 9.14
C PHE A 186 0.56 -59.34 9.03
N ILE A 187 -0.25 -60.18 8.36
CA ILE A 187 -1.69 -59.94 8.20
C ILE A 187 -2.41 -59.94 9.55
N ASP A 188 -2.09 -60.88 10.44
CA ASP A 188 -2.68 -60.99 11.77
C ASP A 188 -2.33 -59.75 12.62
N ASN A 189 -1.10 -59.22 12.51
CA ASN A 189 -0.70 -57.98 13.18
C ASN A 189 -1.52 -56.77 12.70
N ILE A 190 -1.71 -56.63 11.38
CA ILE A 190 -2.52 -55.54 10.81
C ILE A 190 -3.93 -55.55 11.39
N PHE A 191 -4.63 -56.68 11.33
CA PHE A 191 -6.01 -56.72 11.81
C PHE A 191 -6.13 -56.61 13.33
N ALA A 192 -5.14 -57.08 14.10
CA ALA A 192 -5.15 -56.94 15.55
C ALA A 192 -4.88 -55.50 16.04
N ASN A 193 -3.95 -54.78 15.40
CA ASN A 193 -3.43 -53.51 15.92
C ASN A 193 -3.94 -52.26 15.19
N TYR A 194 -4.52 -52.41 14.00
CA TYR A 194 -4.98 -51.31 13.16
C TYR A 194 -6.48 -51.38 12.90
N THR A 195 -7.08 -50.21 12.67
CA THR A 195 -8.41 -50.10 12.09
C THR A 195 -8.25 -50.19 10.57
N VAL A 196 -8.88 -51.18 9.95
CA VAL A 196 -8.81 -51.39 8.50
C VAL A 196 -10.05 -50.82 7.82
N LEU A 197 -9.83 -50.01 6.79
CA LEU A 197 -10.87 -49.52 5.88
C LEU A 197 -10.72 -50.20 4.51
N PHE A 198 -11.69 -51.02 4.13
CA PHE A 198 -11.75 -51.67 2.83
C PHE A 198 -12.41 -50.74 1.80
N VAL A 199 -11.69 -50.45 0.71
CA VAL A 199 -12.13 -49.55 -0.37
C VAL A 199 -11.97 -50.24 -1.72
N GLY A 200 -13.08 -50.37 -2.46
CA GLY A 200 -13.09 -51.05 -3.77
C GLY A 200 -12.68 -52.52 -3.70
N TYR A 201 -12.77 -53.14 -2.52
CA TYR A 201 -12.40 -54.53 -2.26
C TYR A 201 -13.66 -55.36 -1.98
N GLY A 202 -13.79 -56.52 -2.63
CA GLY A 202 -15.03 -57.31 -2.61
C GLY A 202 -15.21 -58.24 -1.41
N LEU A 203 -14.24 -58.35 -0.49
CA LEU A 203 -14.27 -59.24 0.69
C LEU A 203 -14.69 -60.70 0.39
N ASN A 204 -14.41 -61.21 -0.82
CA ASN A 204 -14.78 -62.57 -1.24
C ASN A 204 -13.68 -63.61 -0.99
N GLU A 205 -12.51 -63.17 -0.53
CA GLU A 205 -11.32 -64.00 -0.33
C GLU A 205 -11.38 -64.67 1.04
N PHE A 206 -11.69 -65.96 1.04
CA PHE A 206 -11.92 -66.73 2.27
C PHE A 206 -10.70 -66.74 3.19
N GLU A 207 -9.50 -66.82 2.61
CA GLU A 207 -8.23 -66.83 3.33
C GLU A 207 -8.02 -65.55 4.15
N LEU A 208 -8.44 -64.38 3.66
CA LEU A 208 -8.38 -63.13 4.41
C LEU A 208 -9.52 -62.98 5.42
N LEU A 209 -10.74 -63.39 5.04
CA LEU A 209 -11.89 -63.38 5.95
C LEU A 209 -11.63 -64.24 7.21
N ASP A 210 -11.02 -65.41 7.04
CA ASP A 210 -10.63 -66.29 8.16
C ASP A 210 -9.67 -65.60 9.13
N ARG A 211 -8.72 -64.79 8.62
CA ARG A 211 -7.78 -64.03 9.46
C ARG A 211 -8.45 -62.87 10.17
N ILE A 212 -9.33 -62.12 9.48
CA ILE A 212 -10.12 -61.05 10.09
C ILE A 212 -10.91 -61.62 11.27
N ILE A 213 -11.66 -62.72 11.07
CA ILE A 213 -12.47 -63.34 12.11
C ILE A 213 -11.63 -63.78 13.32
N LYS A 214 -10.45 -64.37 13.07
CA LYS A 214 -9.53 -64.82 14.13
C LYS A 214 -8.91 -63.67 14.93
N SER A 215 -8.81 -62.48 14.34
CA SER A 215 -8.20 -61.31 14.96
C SER A 215 -9.15 -60.51 15.89
N ILE A 216 -10.46 -60.79 15.84
CA ILE A 216 -11.47 -60.08 16.62
C ILE A 216 -11.44 -60.56 18.09
N GLY A 217 -11.24 -59.63 19.02
CA GLY A 217 -11.30 -59.90 20.46
C GLY A 217 -12.72 -60.21 20.97
N PRO A 218 -12.88 -60.59 22.25
CA PRO A 218 -14.18 -60.97 22.84
C PRO A 218 -15.23 -59.84 22.98
N VAL A 219 -15.00 -58.67 22.37
CA VAL A 219 -15.85 -57.48 22.49
C VAL A 219 -16.67 -57.31 21.21
N ASN A 220 -18.00 -57.25 21.34
CA ASN A 220 -18.99 -57.16 20.25
C ASN A 220 -19.00 -55.81 19.47
N GLU A 221 -17.90 -55.07 19.42
CA GLU A 221 -17.84 -53.81 18.67
C GLU A 221 -17.05 -53.97 17.36
N PRO A 222 -17.56 -53.47 16.22
CA PRO A 222 -16.84 -53.55 14.95
C PRO A 222 -15.53 -52.75 15.01
N GLN A 223 -14.45 -53.38 14.53
CA GLN A 223 -13.08 -52.88 14.56
C GLN A 223 -12.60 -52.42 13.17
N HIS A 224 -13.28 -52.84 12.11
CA HIS A 224 -12.94 -52.57 10.72
C HIS A 224 -14.16 -52.03 9.95
N PHE A 225 -13.93 -51.41 8.80
CA PHE A 225 -14.95 -50.71 8.03
C PHE A 225 -14.92 -51.13 6.57
N PHE A 226 -16.11 -51.32 5.98
CA PHE A 226 -16.26 -51.65 4.57
C PHE A 226 -17.07 -50.59 3.85
N LEU A 227 -16.41 -49.80 2.99
CA LEU A 227 -17.06 -48.77 2.19
C LEU A 227 -17.55 -49.38 0.87
N ASN A 228 -18.86 -49.53 0.72
CA ASN A 228 -19.46 -50.15 -0.44
C ASN A 228 -20.67 -49.35 -0.96
N GLY A 229 -20.91 -49.41 -2.27
CA GLY A 229 -21.96 -48.61 -2.88
C GLY A 229 -23.13 -49.46 -3.36
N TYR A 230 -24.34 -48.94 -3.13
CA TYR A 230 -25.63 -49.57 -3.43
C TYR A 230 -26.53 -48.61 -4.20
N PHE A 231 -27.42 -49.15 -5.03
CA PHE A 231 -28.55 -48.38 -5.53
C PHE A 231 -29.64 -48.26 -4.46
N GLN A 232 -30.40 -47.17 -4.44
CA GLN A 232 -31.49 -46.97 -3.45
C GLN A 232 -32.49 -48.14 -3.42
N HIS A 233 -32.74 -48.79 -4.56
CA HIS A 233 -33.64 -49.95 -4.64
C HIS A 233 -33.05 -51.24 -4.03
N GLU A 234 -31.76 -51.29 -3.73
CA GLU A 234 -31.07 -52.44 -3.12
C GLU A 234 -31.06 -52.39 -1.58
N GLN A 235 -31.88 -51.51 -0.98
CA GLN A 235 -31.90 -51.27 0.47
C GLN A 235 -32.09 -52.54 1.32
N GLU A 236 -32.87 -53.52 0.86
CA GLU A 236 -33.03 -54.82 1.56
C GLU A 236 -31.74 -55.64 1.54
N ILE A 237 -31.08 -55.73 0.38
CA ILE A 237 -29.80 -56.44 0.23
C ILE A 237 -28.73 -55.78 1.08
N CYS A 238 -28.65 -54.45 1.04
CA CYS A 238 -27.76 -53.64 1.88
C CYS A 238 -27.94 -53.97 3.38
N ASN A 239 -29.18 -54.08 3.86
CA ASN A 239 -29.44 -54.46 5.26
C ASN A 239 -28.99 -55.90 5.59
N PHE A 240 -29.14 -56.85 4.65
CA PHE A 240 -28.68 -58.23 4.86
C PHE A 240 -27.15 -58.34 4.87
N GLU A 241 -26.48 -57.68 3.94
CA GLU A 241 -25.01 -57.64 3.88
C GLU A 241 -24.42 -56.90 5.09
N HIS A 242 -25.03 -55.79 5.51
CA HIS A 242 -24.62 -55.09 6.73
C HIS A 242 -24.64 -56.01 7.95
N LYS A 243 -25.68 -56.85 8.08
CA LYS A 243 -25.76 -57.83 9.16
C LYS A 243 -24.67 -58.90 9.03
N TYR A 244 -24.47 -59.45 7.84
CA TYR A 244 -23.45 -60.46 7.56
C TYR A 244 -22.04 -59.98 7.95
N PHE A 245 -21.68 -58.75 7.58
CA PHE A 245 -20.37 -58.18 7.90
C PHE A 245 -20.25 -57.75 9.37
N CYS A 246 -21.32 -57.23 9.99
CA CYS A 246 -21.33 -56.92 11.42
C CYS A 246 -21.05 -58.15 12.29
N ASP A 247 -21.58 -59.31 11.93
CA ASP A 247 -21.31 -60.59 12.62
C ASP A 247 -19.83 -61.00 12.49
N MET A 248 -19.10 -60.44 11.53
CA MET A 248 -17.65 -60.59 11.32
C MET A 248 -16.84 -59.40 11.85
N GLY A 249 -17.41 -58.54 12.69
CA GLY A 249 -16.71 -57.38 13.26
C GLY A 249 -16.36 -56.26 12.27
N ILE A 250 -16.99 -56.26 11.09
CA ILE A 250 -16.80 -55.25 10.03
C ILE A 250 -18.07 -54.39 9.94
N GLU A 251 -17.93 -53.08 10.16
CA GLU A 251 -19.02 -52.13 9.96
C GLU A 251 -19.11 -51.70 8.49
N MET A 252 -20.19 -52.10 7.83
CA MET A 252 -20.45 -51.71 6.45
C MET A 252 -21.01 -50.28 6.38
N ILE A 253 -20.45 -49.46 5.49
CA ILE A 253 -20.81 -48.06 5.26
C ILE A 253 -21.33 -47.93 3.82
N PRO A 254 -22.66 -47.86 3.62
CA PRO A 254 -23.25 -47.76 2.29
C PRO A 254 -23.21 -46.33 1.75
N PHE A 255 -22.96 -46.20 0.45
CA PHE A 255 -23.18 -44.96 -0.31
C PHE A 255 -24.04 -45.19 -1.56
N GLU A 256 -24.77 -44.18 -1.99
CA GLU A 256 -25.70 -44.24 -3.14
C GLU A 256 -24.97 -44.32 -4.49
N ARG A 257 -25.51 -45.06 -5.46
CA ARG A 257 -24.92 -45.18 -6.80
C ARG A 257 -25.84 -44.79 -7.95
N ASP A 258 -27.04 -44.28 -7.67
CA ASP A 258 -28.07 -44.04 -8.68
C ASP A 258 -27.66 -43.03 -9.76
N VAL A 259 -26.91 -41.97 -9.40
CA VAL A 259 -26.53 -40.91 -10.37
C VAL A 259 -25.19 -41.17 -11.05
N LYS A 260 -24.12 -41.43 -10.27
CA LYS A 260 -22.74 -41.54 -10.77
C LYS A 260 -22.20 -42.96 -10.82
N ASN A 261 -23.04 -43.94 -10.46
CA ASN A 261 -22.65 -45.34 -10.40
C ASN A 261 -21.33 -45.54 -9.62
N TYR A 262 -20.32 -46.18 -10.21
CA TYR A 262 -19.04 -46.42 -9.54
C TYR A 262 -18.24 -45.14 -9.26
N GLU A 263 -18.40 -44.07 -10.04
CA GLU A 263 -17.66 -42.81 -9.87
C GLU A 263 -18.04 -42.08 -8.58
N GLN A 264 -19.19 -42.39 -7.98
CA GLN A 264 -19.57 -41.83 -6.68
C GLN A 264 -18.52 -42.09 -5.61
N LEU A 265 -17.80 -43.22 -5.68
CA LEU A 265 -16.73 -43.53 -4.72
C LEU A 265 -15.66 -42.43 -4.68
N ILE A 266 -15.35 -41.81 -5.84
CA ILE A 266 -14.41 -40.69 -5.90
C ILE A 266 -14.93 -39.52 -5.08
N GLU A 267 -16.22 -39.19 -5.18
CA GLU A 267 -16.83 -38.07 -4.43
C GLU A 267 -16.89 -38.34 -2.94
N VAL A 268 -17.20 -39.58 -2.55
CA VAL A 268 -17.21 -40.00 -1.15
C VAL A 268 -15.81 -39.88 -0.55
N VAL A 269 -14.78 -40.42 -1.23
CA VAL A 269 -13.39 -40.33 -0.78
C VAL A 269 -12.89 -38.87 -0.73
N ASN A 270 -13.29 -38.04 -1.69
CA ASN A 270 -12.97 -36.60 -1.70
C ASN A 270 -13.58 -35.89 -0.49
N SER A 271 -14.88 -36.12 -0.24
CA SER A 271 -15.60 -35.54 0.90
C SER A 271 -15.01 -36.01 2.23
N TRP A 272 -14.68 -37.31 2.34
CA TRP A 272 -14.06 -37.88 3.53
C TRP A 272 -12.67 -37.33 3.80
N ARG A 273 -11.86 -37.14 2.76
CA ARG A 273 -10.56 -36.47 2.87
C ARG A 273 -10.74 -35.07 3.46
N ASP A 274 -11.68 -34.28 2.95
CA ASP A 274 -11.90 -32.90 3.40
C ASP A 274 -12.42 -32.88 4.84
N GLU A 275 -13.39 -33.74 5.18
CA GLU A 275 -13.92 -33.87 6.53
C GLU A 275 -12.83 -34.29 7.53
N LEU A 276 -11.99 -35.27 7.17
CA LEU A 276 -10.89 -35.73 8.02
C LEU A 276 -9.83 -34.65 8.17
N GLN A 277 -9.45 -33.95 7.11
CA GLN A 277 -8.49 -32.84 7.20
C GLN A 277 -8.98 -31.71 8.11
N GLN A 278 -10.29 -31.45 8.15
CA GLN A 278 -10.88 -30.41 8.99
C GLN A 278 -11.11 -30.84 10.44
N THR A 279 -11.47 -32.11 10.68
CA THR A 279 -11.95 -32.56 11.99
C THR A 279 -10.95 -33.40 12.78
N THR A 280 -9.78 -33.71 12.21
CA THR A 280 -8.74 -34.53 12.85
C THR A 280 -7.42 -33.77 13.03
N GLU A 281 -6.52 -34.33 13.81
CA GLU A 281 -5.17 -33.82 14.07
C GLU A 281 -4.16 -34.26 12.99
N ASN A 282 -4.60 -35.01 11.96
CA ASN A 282 -3.74 -35.56 10.91
C ASN A 282 -2.82 -34.50 10.28
N MET A 283 -3.36 -33.32 9.96
CA MET A 283 -2.57 -32.25 9.36
C MET A 283 -1.46 -31.75 10.32
N GLN A 284 -1.77 -31.60 11.60
CA GLN A 284 -0.80 -31.21 12.62
C GLN A 284 0.26 -32.30 12.84
N ASN A 285 -0.15 -33.57 12.88
CA ASN A 285 0.74 -34.71 13.01
C ASN A 285 1.77 -34.78 11.87
N ASN A 286 1.34 -34.50 10.64
CA ASN A 286 2.23 -34.44 9.47
C ASN A 286 3.18 -33.23 9.54
N PHE A 287 2.71 -32.09 10.04
CA PHE A 287 3.54 -30.91 10.26
C PHE A 287 4.59 -31.13 11.35
N ASP A 288 4.24 -31.82 12.44
CA ASP A 288 5.19 -32.18 13.50
C ASP A 288 6.28 -33.14 13.00
N GLU A 289 5.97 -34.03 12.05
CA GLU A 289 6.98 -34.87 11.38
C GLU A 289 7.96 -34.03 10.54
N ILE A 290 7.44 -33.04 9.80
CA ILE A 290 8.28 -32.08 9.06
C ILE A 290 9.21 -31.33 10.02
N ASP A 291 8.68 -30.81 11.13
CA ASP A 291 9.46 -30.07 12.12
C ASP A 291 10.56 -30.95 12.74
N LYS A 292 10.24 -32.19 13.14
CA LYS A 292 11.23 -33.15 13.67
C LYS A 292 12.32 -33.48 12.64
N ALA A 293 11.95 -33.63 11.37
CA ALA A 293 12.91 -33.90 10.30
C ALA A 293 13.82 -32.70 10.02
N LEU A 294 13.27 -31.48 10.01
CA LEU A 294 14.04 -30.24 9.85
C LEU A 294 15.00 -30.00 11.03
N GLU A 295 14.59 -30.37 12.25
CA GLU A 295 15.43 -30.27 13.45
C GLU A 295 16.59 -31.29 13.41
N ASN A 296 16.31 -32.54 13.03
CA ASN A 296 17.27 -33.64 13.00
C ASN A 296 17.29 -34.36 11.63
N PRO A 297 17.86 -33.74 10.59
CA PRO A 297 17.84 -34.29 9.24
C PRO A 297 18.76 -35.52 9.09
N ASN A 298 18.26 -36.55 8.43
CA ASN A 298 18.98 -37.75 8.00
C ASN A 298 18.44 -38.26 6.65
N ASN A 299 19.15 -39.15 5.96
CA ASN A 299 18.76 -39.57 4.62
C ASN A 299 17.34 -40.17 4.57
N SER A 300 16.96 -40.97 5.57
CA SER A 300 15.65 -41.61 5.59
C SER A 300 14.52 -40.59 5.75
N ASN A 301 14.61 -39.69 6.74
CA ASN A 301 13.54 -38.72 6.97
C ASN A 301 13.49 -37.64 5.87
N ILE A 302 14.61 -37.27 5.26
CA ILE A 302 14.63 -36.34 4.13
C ILE A 302 13.87 -36.94 2.96
N THR A 303 14.17 -38.19 2.57
CA THR A 303 13.47 -38.87 1.48
C THR A 303 11.97 -38.94 1.74
N THR A 304 11.55 -39.35 2.94
CA THR A 304 10.12 -39.42 3.33
C THR A 304 9.44 -38.06 3.24
N ILE A 305 10.04 -37.00 3.81
CA ILE A 305 9.44 -35.67 3.80
C ILE A 305 9.38 -35.11 2.37
N VAL A 306 10.46 -35.19 1.59
CA VAL A 306 10.51 -34.73 0.19
C VAL A 306 9.42 -35.42 -0.65
N GLN A 307 9.19 -36.71 -0.42
CA GLN A 307 8.12 -37.46 -1.08
C GLN A 307 6.72 -37.02 -0.62
N ASN A 308 6.54 -36.76 0.68
CA ASN A 308 5.26 -36.34 1.23
C ASN A 308 4.86 -34.94 0.72
N ILE A 309 5.79 -33.98 0.72
CA ILE A 309 5.56 -32.64 0.18
C ILE A 309 5.39 -32.63 -1.34
N TYR A 310 5.85 -33.66 -2.05
CA TYR A 310 5.63 -33.78 -3.50
C TYR A 310 4.18 -34.09 -3.84
N ASN A 311 3.53 -34.88 -2.99
CA ASN A 311 2.16 -35.32 -3.20
C ASN A 311 1.11 -34.49 -2.44
N ASN A 312 1.54 -33.58 -1.55
CA ASN A 312 0.65 -32.79 -0.71
C ASN A 312 1.06 -31.31 -0.66
N ASN A 313 0.24 -30.46 -1.28
CA ASN A 313 0.51 -29.03 -1.36
C ASN A 313 0.49 -28.33 0.02
N ALA A 314 -0.38 -28.74 0.95
CA ALA A 314 -0.42 -28.14 2.29
C ALA A 314 0.89 -28.41 3.07
N GLN A 315 1.43 -29.63 2.96
CA GLN A 315 2.72 -29.98 3.54
C GLN A 315 3.88 -29.25 2.85
N LYS A 316 3.86 -29.14 1.51
CA LYS A 316 4.83 -28.32 0.74
C LYS A 316 4.87 -26.89 1.24
N GLN A 317 3.71 -26.26 1.35
CA GLN A 317 3.55 -24.89 1.82
C GLN A 317 4.05 -24.72 3.26
N TYR A 318 3.74 -25.68 4.13
CA TYR A 318 4.23 -25.70 5.51
C TYR A 318 5.76 -25.81 5.57
N PHE A 319 6.34 -26.80 4.88
CA PHE A 319 7.78 -27.05 4.83
C PHE A 319 8.55 -25.78 4.45
N PHE A 320 8.22 -25.16 3.31
CA PHE A 320 8.94 -23.97 2.86
C PHE A 320 8.69 -22.75 3.75
N SER A 321 7.56 -22.69 4.47
CA SER A 321 7.31 -21.62 5.46
C SER A 321 8.14 -21.77 6.75
N LYS A 322 8.47 -23.00 7.15
CA LYS A 322 9.16 -23.30 8.41
C LYS A 322 10.66 -23.53 8.25
N ALA A 323 11.08 -24.17 7.16
CA ALA A 323 12.48 -24.54 6.90
C ALA A 323 13.49 -23.40 7.09
N PRO A 324 13.23 -22.13 6.70
CA PRO A 324 14.18 -21.03 6.92
C PRO A 324 14.58 -20.77 8.40
N ASN A 325 13.82 -21.31 9.36
CA ASN A 325 14.09 -21.18 10.79
C ASN A 325 15.07 -22.25 11.32
N TYR A 326 15.39 -23.28 10.54
CA TYR A 326 16.23 -24.41 10.95
C TYR A 326 17.66 -24.33 10.37
N GLN A 327 18.55 -25.20 10.88
CA GLN A 327 19.94 -25.36 10.44
C GLN A 327 20.13 -26.56 9.51
N LYS A 328 21.34 -26.75 8.96
CA LYS A 328 21.70 -27.88 8.08
C LYS A 328 20.83 -27.98 6.81
N LEU A 329 20.32 -26.84 6.32
CA LEU A 329 19.42 -26.80 5.15
C LEU A 329 20.11 -27.23 3.86
N CYS A 330 21.44 -27.21 3.82
CA CYS A 330 22.22 -27.75 2.71
C CYS A 330 21.92 -29.22 2.40
N LEU A 331 21.57 -30.04 3.40
CA LEU A 331 21.24 -31.46 3.20
C LEU A 331 19.95 -31.66 2.41
N TRP A 332 19.07 -30.65 2.40
CA TRP A 332 17.78 -30.69 1.71
C TRP A 332 17.85 -30.19 0.27
N LEU A 333 18.90 -29.44 -0.10
CA LEU A 333 18.95 -28.72 -1.38
C LEU A 333 18.95 -29.68 -2.59
N GLU A 334 19.81 -30.69 -2.59
CA GLU A 334 19.91 -31.65 -3.70
C GLU A 334 18.64 -32.51 -3.84
N PRO A 335 18.10 -33.16 -2.78
CA PRO A 335 16.84 -33.90 -2.86
C PRO A 335 15.65 -33.08 -3.36
N LEU A 336 15.56 -31.80 -2.98
CA LEU A 336 14.51 -30.90 -3.46
C LEU A 336 14.74 -30.49 -4.92
N ASN A 337 15.99 -30.30 -5.33
CA ASN A 337 16.32 -29.95 -6.71
C ASN A 337 15.98 -31.11 -7.67
N ASP A 338 16.24 -32.35 -7.26
CA ASP A 338 15.93 -33.55 -8.06
C ASP A 338 14.43 -33.69 -8.33
N LYS A 339 13.59 -33.24 -7.40
CA LYS A 339 12.13 -33.16 -7.58
C LYS A 339 11.66 -31.87 -8.26
N GLN A 340 12.59 -31.08 -8.82
CA GLN A 340 12.35 -29.85 -9.59
C GLN A 340 11.66 -28.71 -8.81
N TYR A 341 11.79 -28.65 -7.48
CA TYR A 341 11.17 -27.58 -6.67
C TYR A 341 11.68 -26.16 -6.97
N PHE A 342 12.83 -26.03 -7.65
CA PHE A 342 13.46 -24.74 -7.96
C PHE A 342 13.29 -24.32 -9.43
N ALA A 343 12.49 -25.05 -10.20
CA ALA A 343 12.07 -24.59 -11.53
C ALA A 343 10.99 -23.51 -11.36
N LEU A 344 11.39 -22.24 -11.34
CA LEU A 344 10.46 -21.10 -11.25
C LEU A 344 9.82 -20.84 -12.62
N ASP A 345 8.52 -21.02 -12.74
CA ASP A 345 7.68 -20.68 -13.89
C ASP A 345 6.65 -19.59 -13.53
N ALA A 346 6.13 -18.90 -14.54
CA ALA A 346 5.32 -17.68 -14.40
C ALA A 346 3.96 -17.91 -13.69
N GLU A 347 3.57 -19.16 -13.42
CA GLU A 347 2.31 -19.52 -12.77
C GLU A 347 2.46 -19.94 -11.29
N ASN A 348 3.69 -20.11 -10.77
CA ASN A 348 3.96 -20.51 -9.38
C ASN A 348 5.03 -19.63 -8.70
N GLU A 349 4.67 -18.37 -8.39
CA GLU A 349 5.48 -17.49 -7.54
C GLU A 349 5.53 -17.99 -6.08
N ASN A 350 6.34 -19.00 -5.81
CA ASN A 350 6.48 -19.55 -4.46
C ASN A 350 7.57 -18.79 -3.69
N PHE A 351 7.28 -17.57 -3.22
CA PHE A 351 8.21 -16.75 -2.44
C PHE A 351 8.84 -17.49 -1.24
N ARG A 352 8.14 -18.49 -0.68
CA ARG A 352 8.64 -19.33 0.42
C ARG A 352 9.83 -20.21 0.00
N VAL A 353 9.89 -20.63 -1.27
CA VAL A 353 11.04 -21.35 -1.83
C VAL A 353 12.25 -20.43 -1.91
N LEU A 354 12.05 -19.16 -2.26
CA LEU A 354 13.13 -18.16 -2.28
C LEU A 354 13.66 -17.86 -0.88
N ASP A 355 12.78 -17.77 0.13
CA ASP A 355 13.19 -17.63 1.53
C ASP A 355 14.05 -18.83 1.99
N PHE A 356 13.70 -20.05 1.58
CA PHE A 356 14.52 -21.24 1.80
C PHE A 356 15.89 -21.13 1.13
N LEU A 357 15.95 -20.84 -0.18
CA LEU A 357 17.21 -20.69 -0.92
C LEU A 357 18.10 -19.59 -0.35
N LYS A 358 17.50 -18.47 0.05
CA LYS A 358 18.20 -17.38 0.74
C LYS A 358 18.80 -17.85 2.05
N LYS A 359 18.05 -18.59 2.88
CA LYS A 359 18.60 -19.14 4.13
C LYS A 359 19.72 -20.14 3.87
N VAL A 360 19.59 -21.01 2.87
CA VAL A 360 20.64 -21.95 2.45
C VAL A 360 21.89 -21.18 2.01
N SER A 361 21.74 -20.11 1.23
CA SER A 361 22.87 -19.26 0.79
C SER A 361 23.61 -18.62 1.97
N ILE A 362 22.89 -18.19 3.02
CA ILE A 362 23.48 -17.62 4.24
C ILE A 362 24.27 -18.70 4.98
N GLN A 363 23.68 -19.88 5.22
CA GLN A 363 24.38 -20.98 5.92
C GLN A 363 25.64 -21.43 5.16
N ASN A 364 25.56 -21.50 3.83
CA ASN A 364 26.69 -21.87 2.98
C ASN A 364 27.77 -20.77 2.91
N LYS A 365 27.42 -19.49 3.09
CA LYS A 365 28.39 -18.40 3.20
C LYS A 365 29.24 -18.51 4.46
N ASP A 366 28.63 -18.92 5.57
CA ASP A 366 29.31 -19.08 6.86
C ASP A 366 30.20 -20.34 6.88
N ASN A 367 29.78 -21.42 6.20
CA ASN A 367 30.54 -22.66 6.04
C ASN A 367 30.40 -23.21 4.61
N GLU A 368 31.35 -22.86 3.73
CA GLU A 368 31.26 -23.16 2.29
C GLU A 368 31.31 -24.67 2.01
N ILE A 369 30.28 -25.17 1.33
CA ILE A 369 30.23 -26.50 0.72
C ILE A 369 30.22 -26.32 -0.80
N LYS A 370 31.28 -26.80 -1.48
CA LYS A 370 31.45 -26.58 -2.94
C LYS A 370 30.28 -27.13 -3.77
N GLY A 371 29.77 -28.32 -3.44
CA GLY A 371 28.62 -28.92 -4.14
C GLY A 371 27.36 -28.05 -4.06
N ILE A 372 27.07 -27.53 -2.86
CA ILE A 372 25.94 -26.63 -2.61
C ILE A 372 26.12 -25.29 -3.34
N THR A 373 27.32 -24.74 -3.33
CA THR A 373 27.64 -23.49 -4.05
C THR A 373 27.40 -23.64 -5.55
N ASN A 374 27.82 -24.75 -6.15
CA ASN A 374 27.59 -25.03 -7.56
C ASN A 374 26.09 -25.22 -7.87
N LEU A 375 25.35 -25.89 -6.98
CA LEU A 375 23.91 -26.08 -7.15
C LEU A 375 23.13 -24.76 -7.04
N LEU A 376 23.49 -23.90 -6.08
CA LEU A 376 22.93 -22.54 -5.99
C LEU A 376 23.22 -21.71 -7.23
N LEU A 377 24.43 -21.80 -7.80
CA LEU A 377 24.78 -21.13 -9.06
C LEU A 377 23.94 -21.62 -10.24
N GLN A 378 23.72 -22.93 -10.34
CA GLN A 378 22.86 -23.51 -11.36
C GLN A 378 21.41 -23.01 -11.24
N ILE A 379 20.87 -22.98 -10.01
CA ILE A 379 19.53 -22.46 -9.73
C ILE A 379 19.45 -20.98 -10.11
N VAL A 380 20.41 -20.16 -9.68
CA VAL A 380 20.47 -18.73 -10.02
C VAL A 380 20.50 -18.52 -11.53
N GLY A 381 21.35 -19.26 -12.26
CA GLY A 381 21.45 -19.16 -13.72
C GLY A 381 20.13 -19.49 -14.43
N ASN A 382 19.39 -20.49 -13.95
CA ASN A 382 18.09 -20.85 -14.53
C ASN A 382 16.99 -19.78 -14.32
N VAL A 383 17.16 -18.90 -13.32
CA VAL A 383 16.17 -17.93 -12.88
C VAL A 383 16.42 -16.54 -13.46
N ILE A 384 17.68 -16.11 -13.52
CA ILE A 384 18.08 -14.75 -13.92
C ILE A 384 17.52 -14.34 -15.29
N ASP A 385 17.42 -15.27 -16.25
CA ASP A 385 16.98 -14.98 -17.62
C ASP A 385 15.45 -14.96 -17.80
N LYS A 386 14.68 -15.42 -16.80
CA LYS A 386 13.23 -15.67 -16.93
C LYS A 386 12.35 -14.75 -16.07
N VAL A 387 12.92 -14.11 -15.06
CA VAL A 387 12.14 -13.38 -14.02
C VAL A 387 11.86 -11.94 -14.42
N VAL A 388 10.63 -11.49 -14.13
CA VAL A 388 10.21 -10.09 -14.30
C VAL A 388 9.80 -9.45 -12.95
N ASP A 389 9.53 -10.25 -11.91
CA ASP A 389 9.02 -9.79 -10.60
C ASP A 389 10.11 -9.20 -9.68
N ASP A 390 9.78 -8.08 -9.02
CA ASP A 390 10.71 -7.28 -8.21
C ASP A 390 11.16 -7.98 -6.94
N ARG A 391 10.23 -8.71 -6.31
CA ARG A 391 10.51 -9.42 -5.06
C ARG A 391 11.43 -10.59 -5.34
N ILE A 392 11.20 -11.32 -6.44
CA ILE A 392 12.11 -12.38 -6.88
C ILE A 392 13.50 -11.81 -7.18
N VAL A 393 13.61 -10.68 -7.89
CA VAL A 393 14.89 -10.02 -8.16
C VAL A 393 15.60 -9.62 -6.85
N SER A 394 14.88 -9.06 -5.87
CA SER A 394 15.42 -8.69 -4.56
C SER A 394 16.02 -9.89 -3.82
N ASP A 395 15.31 -11.02 -3.78
CA ASP A 395 15.81 -12.21 -3.10
C ASP A 395 16.93 -12.90 -3.88
N MET A 396 16.92 -12.85 -5.22
CA MET A 396 18.05 -13.27 -6.04
C MET A 396 19.30 -12.43 -5.76
N ILE A 397 19.19 -11.11 -5.63
CA ILE A 397 20.33 -10.26 -5.23
C ILE A 397 20.91 -10.73 -3.89
N LYS A 398 20.06 -11.04 -2.91
CA LYS A 398 20.52 -11.52 -1.60
C LYS A 398 21.22 -12.89 -1.71
N ILE A 399 20.69 -13.81 -2.51
CA ILE A 399 21.30 -15.13 -2.76
C ILE A 399 22.65 -14.98 -3.47
N ILE A 400 22.71 -14.24 -4.58
CA ILE A 400 23.92 -14.03 -5.39
C ILE A 400 25.05 -13.44 -4.55
N PHE A 401 24.75 -12.42 -3.73
CA PHE A 401 25.77 -11.73 -2.93
C PHE A 401 26.10 -12.45 -1.60
N ASN A 402 25.52 -13.62 -1.37
CA ASN A 402 25.98 -14.59 -0.37
C ASN A 402 26.92 -15.65 -0.95
N LEU A 403 27.00 -15.79 -2.27
CA LEU A 403 27.96 -16.69 -2.91
C LEU A 403 29.41 -16.18 -2.75
N PRO A 404 30.41 -17.08 -2.87
CA PRO A 404 31.81 -16.68 -2.95
C PRO A 404 32.06 -15.63 -4.04
N VAL A 405 32.88 -14.63 -3.73
CA VAL A 405 33.06 -13.42 -4.55
C VAL A 405 33.69 -13.71 -5.94
N ASP A 406 34.43 -14.81 -6.06
CA ASP A 406 34.96 -15.31 -7.33
C ASP A 406 33.86 -15.87 -8.25
N LYS A 407 32.70 -16.25 -7.71
CA LYS A 407 31.53 -16.73 -8.45
C LYS A 407 30.57 -15.63 -8.88
N ILE A 408 30.75 -14.40 -8.39
CA ILE A 408 29.97 -13.25 -8.83
C ILE A 408 30.51 -12.76 -10.18
N THR A 409 29.73 -12.96 -11.25
CA THR A 409 30.08 -12.61 -12.64
C THR A 409 29.52 -11.25 -13.06
N LEU A 410 29.93 -10.75 -14.23
CA LEU A 410 29.37 -9.52 -14.80
C LEU A 410 27.92 -9.70 -15.24
N GLU A 411 27.52 -10.91 -15.66
CA GLU A 411 26.13 -11.24 -16.01
C GLU A 411 25.19 -10.97 -14.84
N HIS A 412 25.60 -11.28 -13.60
CA HIS A 412 24.82 -10.93 -12.41
C HIS A 412 24.63 -9.42 -12.24
N ILE A 413 25.61 -8.59 -12.63
CA ILE A 413 25.46 -7.13 -12.59
C ILE A 413 24.56 -6.65 -13.73
N THR A 414 24.68 -7.24 -14.92
CA THR A 414 23.78 -6.96 -16.05
C THR A 414 22.33 -7.27 -15.69
N PHE A 415 22.08 -8.38 -15.00
CA PHE A 415 20.76 -8.74 -14.45
C PHE A 415 20.22 -7.70 -13.47
N ILE A 416 21.06 -7.20 -12.56
CA ILE A 416 20.67 -6.13 -11.62
C ILE A 416 20.33 -4.86 -12.39
N ASN A 417 21.15 -4.49 -13.38
CA ASN A 417 20.96 -3.28 -14.19
C ASN A 417 19.68 -3.33 -15.05
N SER A 418 19.29 -4.50 -15.57
CA SER A 418 18.05 -4.63 -16.36
C SER A 418 16.78 -4.43 -15.50
N HIS A 419 16.86 -4.68 -14.19
CA HIS A 419 15.74 -4.55 -13.25
C HIS A 419 15.79 -3.28 -12.38
N PHE A 420 16.84 -2.47 -12.52
CA PHE A 420 17.18 -1.34 -11.66
C PHE A 420 16.17 -0.18 -11.64
N ARG A 421 15.25 -0.12 -12.61
CA ARG A 421 14.26 0.96 -12.77
C ARG A 421 13.19 0.95 -11.67
N LYS A 422 13.15 -0.10 -10.85
CA LYS A 422 12.07 -0.36 -9.92
C LYS A 422 12.47 0.02 -8.49
N GLN A 423 11.65 0.87 -7.87
CA GLN A 423 12.02 1.69 -6.70
C GLN A 423 12.47 0.88 -5.47
N HIS A 424 11.94 -0.33 -5.30
CA HIS A 424 12.18 -1.16 -4.13
C HIS A 424 13.57 -1.80 -4.11
N LEU A 425 14.22 -1.95 -5.28
CA LEU A 425 15.52 -2.62 -5.41
C LEU A 425 16.71 -1.74 -5.04
N VAL A 426 16.57 -0.41 -5.12
CA VAL A 426 17.66 0.54 -4.84
C VAL A 426 18.17 0.41 -3.40
N GLY A 427 17.30 0.01 -2.47
CA GLY A 427 17.67 -0.31 -1.09
C GLY A 427 18.65 -1.49 -1.00
N ASP A 428 18.34 -2.61 -1.66
CA ASP A 428 19.21 -3.79 -1.67
C ASP A 428 20.55 -3.51 -2.35
N ILE A 429 20.54 -2.73 -3.44
CA ILE A 429 21.78 -2.34 -4.12
C ILE A 429 22.68 -1.50 -3.22
N GLN A 430 22.08 -0.53 -2.52
CA GLN A 430 22.79 0.34 -1.58
C GLN A 430 23.35 -0.47 -0.40
N GLU A 431 22.55 -1.36 0.20
CA GLU A 431 22.92 -2.05 1.45
C GLU A 431 23.74 -3.34 1.23
N ILE A 432 23.64 -3.97 0.05
CA ILE A 432 24.24 -5.29 -0.22
C ILE A 432 25.26 -5.22 -1.36
N VAL A 433 24.83 -4.82 -2.56
CA VAL A 433 25.64 -4.90 -3.79
C VAL A 433 26.87 -4.00 -3.70
N ILE A 434 26.66 -2.71 -3.45
CA ILE A 434 27.74 -1.71 -3.43
C ILE A 434 28.81 -2.04 -2.37
N PRO A 435 28.47 -2.37 -1.11
CA PRO A 435 29.45 -2.78 -0.10
C PRO A 435 30.30 -3.98 -0.49
N VAL A 436 29.72 -5.02 -1.10
CA VAL A 436 30.46 -6.21 -1.54
C VAL A 436 31.44 -5.88 -2.67
N LEU A 437 31.01 -5.08 -3.65
CA LEU A 437 31.89 -4.65 -4.75
C LEU A 437 33.06 -3.79 -4.26
N ILE A 438 32.81 -2.89 -3.30
CA ILE A 438 33.84 -2.04 -2.68
C ILE A 438 34.83 -2.89 -1.88
N LYS A 439 34.33 -3.72 -0.95
CA LYS A 439 35.17 -4.57 -0.08
C LYS A 439 36.14 -5.44 -0.89
N ASN A 440 35.68 -5.93 -2.04
CA ASN A 440 36.43 -6.83 -2.90
C ASN A 440 37.11 -6.15 -4.10
N LYS A 441 37.15 -4.81 -4.14
CA LYS A 441 37.83 -4.00 -5.18
C LYS A 441 37.41 -4.36 -6.62
N LYS A 442 36.14 -4.71 -6.83
CA LYS A 442 35.59 -5.14 -8.13
C LYS A 442 35.30 -3.94 -9.06
N GLN A 443 36.34 -3.24 -9.52
CA GLN A 443 36.22 -2.00 -10.29
C GLN A 443 35.34 -2.13 -11.54
N LYS A 444 35.55 -3.17 -12.37
CA LYS A 444 34.78 -3.36 -13.62
C LYS A 444 33.27 -3.50 -13.40
N TYR A 445 32.89 -4.11 -12.28
CA TYR A 445 31.50 -4.34 -11.88
C TYR A 445 30.86 -3.04 -11.40
N MET A 446 31.59 -2.26 -10.59
CA MET A 446 31.13 -0.94 -10.14
C MET A 446 30.96 0.04 -11.31
N LEU A 447 31.84 -0.01 -12.32
CA LEU A 447 31.71 0.82 -13.52
C LEU A 447 30.41 0.51 -14.29
N LEU A 448 30.07 -0.77 -14.45
CA LEU A 448 28.82 -1.19 -15.07
C LEU A 448 27.59 -0.76 -14.25
N LEU A 449 27.66 -0.84 -12.91
CA LEU A 449 26.61 -0.35 -12.02
C LEU A 449 26.43 1.18 -12.09
N LEU A 450 27.54 1.92 -12.27
CA LEU A 450 27.56 3.38 -12.35
C LEU A 450 26.74 3.92 -13.54
N GLU A 451 26.74 3.19 -14.65
CA GLU A 451 25.94 3.52 -15.85
C GLU A 451 24.45 3.54 -15.54
N THR A 452 23.98 2.69 -14.62
CA THR A 452 22.58 2.68 -14.21
C THR A 452 22.28 3.67 -13.08
N ILE A 453 23.24 3.88 -12.16
CA ILE A 453 23.11 4.90 -11.10
C ILE A 453 22.85 6.30 -11.67
N PHE A 454 23.57 6.66 -12.75
CA PHE A 454 23.41 7.92 -13.46
C PHE A 454 22.64 7.79 -14.78
N GLY A 455 21.89 6.71 -14.96
CA GLY A 455 21.01 6.57 -16.12
C GLY A 455 19.82 7.54 -16.04
N TYR A 456 19.30 7.94 -17.21
CA TYR A 456 18.17 8.87 -17.31
C TYR A 456 17.22 8.49 -18.46
N THR A 457 16.00 9.04 -18.43
CA THR A 457 15.00 9.04 -19.50
C THR A 457 14.64 10.48 -19.88
N LEU A 458 14.13 10.67 -21.11
CA LEU A 458 13.67 11.97 -21.60
C LEU A 458 12.14 11.98 -21.59
N ASN A 459 11.54 13.00 -20.98
CA ASN A 459 10.10 13.26 -21.06
C ASN A 459 9.87 14.47 -21.97
N GLU A 460 9.06 14.30 -23.00
CA GLU A 460 8.66 15.40 -23.88
C GLU A 460 7.73 16.37 -23.12
N LYS A 461 8.11 17.64 -23.03
CA LYS A 461 7.23 18.73 -22.56
C LYS A 461 7.16 19.84 -23.60
N VAL A 462 6.11 20.67 -23.49
CA VAL A 462 5.81 21.82 -24.37
C VAL A 462 6.98 22.82 -24.49
N TYR A 463 7.91 22.85 -23.53
CA TYR A 463 9.06 23.79 -23.51
C TYR A 463 10.44 23.08 -23.47
N GLY A 464 10.54 21.88 -24.04
CA GLY A 464 11.80 21.12 -24.15
C GLY A 464 11.77 19.77 -23.42
N ASN A 465 12.77 18.92 -23.68
CA ASN A 465 12.86 17.60 -23.07
C ASN A 465 13.32 17.70 -21.61
N GLU A 466 12.50 17.21 -20.68
CA GLU A 466 12.89 17.09 -19.28
C GLU A 466 13.71 15.82 -19.07
N VAL A 467 14.91 15.97 -18.49
CA VAL A 467 15.78 14.84 -18.13
C VAL A 467 15.36 14.29 -16.76
N VAL A 468 14.95 13.04 -16.71
CA VAL A 468 14.50 12.37 -15.48
C VAL A 468 15.43 11.21 -15.17
N SER A 469 16.00 11.17 -13.97
CA SER A 469 16.83 10.03 -13.55
C SER A 469 16.02 8.73 -13.52
N ILE A 470 16.65 7.62 -13.91
CA ILE A 470 16.08 6.28 -13.73
C ILE A 470 15.78 6.00 -12.25
N ILE A 471 16.57 6.57 -11.34
CA ILE A 471 16.36 6.47 -9.90
C ILE A 471 15.67 7.73 -9.39
N LYS A 472 14.54 7.56 -8.69
CA LYS A 472 13.88 8.69 -8.01
C LYS A 472 14.87 9.45 -7.12
N HIS A 473 14.80 10.79 -7.18
CA HIS A 473 15.77 11.68 -6.54
C HIS A 473 16.09 11.33 -5.08
N TYR A 474 15.07 11.05 -4.26
CA TYR A 474 15.25 10.69 -2.86
C TYR A 474 16.24 9.53 -2.66
N TRP A 475 16.09 8.46 -3.45
CA TRP A 475 16.91 7.25 -3.35
C TRP A 475 18.32 7.46 -3.91
N LEU A 476 18.45 8.15 -5.04
CA LEU A 476 19.76 8.50 -5.60
C LEU A 476 20.56 9.39 -4.62
N LYS A 477 19.90 10.38 -4.02
CA LYS A 477 20.50 11.25 -3.00
C LYS A 477 20.96 10.44 -1.78
N LYS A 478 20.12 9.51 -1.30
CA LYS A 478 20.43 8.65 -0.16
C LYS A 478 21.64 7.73 -0.44
N LEU A 479 21.66 7.09 -1.61
CA LEU A 479 22.76 6.22 -2.06
C LEU A 479 24.08 6.99 -2.18
N LEU A 480 24.09 8.13 -2.89
CA LEU A 480 25.29 8.93 -3.08
C LEU A 480 25.79 9.54 -1.77
N LYS A 481 24.89 9.99 -0.88
CA LYS A 481 25.28 10.48 0.45
C LYS A 481 26.01 9.40 1.26
N LYS A 482 25.64 8.13 1.11
CA LYS A 482 26.21 7.02 1.87
C LYS A 482 27.52 6.48 1.27
N HIS A 483 27.61 6.35 -0.05
CA HIS A 483 28.70 5.59 -0.70
C HIS A 483 29.58 6.36 -1.69
N SER A 484 29.28 7.62 -2.02
CA SER A 484 30.01 8.39 -3.06
C SER A 484 31.53 8.33 -2.92
N ALA A 485 32.07 8.66 -1.74
CA ALA A 485 33.51 8.65 -1.50
C ALA A 485 34.17 7.28 -1.78
N GLN A 486 33.53 6.20 -1.34
CA GLN A 486 34.04 4.83 -1.54
C GLN A 486 33.93 4.38 -3.00
N ILE A 487 32.85 4.80 -3.69
CA ILE A 487 32.69 4.54 -5.12
C ILE A 487 33.81 5.26 -5.89
N ILE A 488 34.06 6.53 -5.58
CA ILE A 488 35.11 7.37 -6.19
C ILE A 488 36.48 6.70 -6.06
N ASP A 489 36.84 6.25 -4.85
CA ASP A 489 38.12 5.57 -4.59
C ASP A 489 38.28 4.29 -5.44
N LEU A 490 37.18 3.60 -5.75
CA LEU A 490 37.17 2.39 -6.56
C LEU A 490 37.22 2.68 -8.07
N VAL A 491 36.38 3.59 -8.58
CA VAL A 491 36.20 3.81 -10.03
C VAL A 491 37.27 4.70 -10.65
N LYS A 492 37.82 5.64 -9.87
CA LYS A 492 38.89 6.57 -10.29
C LYS A 492 38.59 7.23 -11.66
N ILE A 493 39.63 7.44 -12.49
CA ILE A 493 39.55 8.11 -13.79
C ILE A 493 38.56 7.45 -14.76
N LYS A 494 38.35 6.13 -14.65
CA LYS A 494 37.37 5.41 -15.47
C LYS A 494 35.93 5.84 -15.12
N GLY A 495 35.66 6.13 -13.85
CA GLY A 495 34.39 6.69 -13.42
C GLY A 495 34.14 8.07 -14.02
N LEU A 496 35.15 8.95 -14.02
CA LEU A 496 35.05 10.28 -14.63
C LEU A 496 34.67 10.18 -16.11
N LYS A 497 35.30 9.26 -16.87
CA LYS A 497 34.99 9.03 -18.29
C LYS A 497 33.51 8.65 -18.50
N ILE A 498 32.93 7.83 -17.63
CA ILE A 498 31.51 7.44 -17.73
C ILE A 498 30.60 8.62 -17.38
N THR A 499 30.85 9.28 -16.25
CA THR A 499 29.99 10.38 -15.79
C THR A 499 30.05 11.62 -16.66
N GLU A 500 31.18 11.88 -17.35
CA GLU A 500 31.29 12.93 -18.36
C GLU A 500 30.26 12.72 -19.49
N VAL A 501 30.10 11.49 -19.98
CA VAL A 501 29.15 11.17 -21.06
C VAL A 501 27.72 11.52 -20.63
N PHE A 502 27.33 11.13 -19.41
CA PHE A 502 26.02 11.49 -18.86
C PHE A 502 25.86 13.00 -18.71
N LEU A 503 26.86 13.70 -18.18
CA LEU A 503 26.77 15.15 -18.00
C LEU A 503 26.62 15.87 -19.34
N LYS A 504 27.32 15.44 -20.38
CA LYS A 504 27.18 16.00 -21.74
C LYS A 504 25.77 15.82 -22.29
N ALA A 505 25.22 14.62 -22.15
CA ALA A 505 23.90 14.32 -22.66
C ALA A 505 22.81 15.09 -21.91
N VAL A 506 22.94 15.24 -20.59
CA VAL A 506 22.08 16.08 -19.75
C VAL A 506 22.18 17.55 -20.16
N ALA A 507 23.40 18.07 -20.27
CA ALA A 507 23.67 19.46 -20.58
C ALA A 507 23.16 19.89 -21.97
N GLY A 508 23.12 18.97 -22.95
CA GLY A 508 22.58 19.20 -24.28
C GLY A 508 21.05 19.23 -24.37
N ASN A 509 20.33 18.61 -23.43
CA ASN A 509 18.86 18.53 -23.46
C ASN A 509 18.17 19.61 -22.59
N SER A 510 18.80 20.04 -21.49
CA SER A 510 18.15 20.89 -20.48
C SER A 510 18.19 22.40 -20.75
N GLY A 511 18.70 22.87 -21.90
CA GLY A 511 18.67 24.28 -22.33
C GLY A 511 19.55 25.28 -21.54
N ARG A 512 19.82 25.04 -20.24
CA ARG A 512 20.85 25.62 -19.36
C ARG A 512 20.77 24.95 -17.98
N LEU A 513 21.88 24.42 -17.46
CA LEU A 513 21.92 23.82 -16.12
C LEU A 513 21.97 24.91 -15.05
N SER A 514 20.81 25.32 -14.55
CA SER A 514 20.68 26.33 -13.49
C SER A 514 21.15 25.76 -12.14
N ILE A 515 22.46 25.72 -11.89
CA ILE A 515 23.05 25.34 -10.61
C ILE A 515 23.72 26.59 -10.00
N ALA A 516 23.19 27.12 -8.90
CA ALA A 516 23.70 28.37 -8.31
C ALA A 516 25.19 28.31 -7.91
N THR A 517 25.65 27.17 -7.39
CA THR A 517 27.08 26.92 -7.14
C THR A 517 27.39 25.43 -7.19
N ILE A 518 28.58 25.09 -7.68
CA ILE A 518 29.12 23.73 -7.57
C ILE A 518 29.91 23.50 -6.29
N ARG A 519 30.12 24.53 -5.45
CA ARG A 519 30.82 24.43 -4.17
C ARG A 519 29.82 24.02 -3.07
N GLN A 520 30.20 23.13 -2.15
CA GLN A 520 29.41 22.94 -0.92
C GLN A 520 29.70 24.10 0.03
N LYS A 521 28.67 24.88 0.40
CA LYS A 521 28.76 25.87 1.47
C LYS A 521 27.57 25.75 2.46
N THR A 522 27.68 26.48 3.57
CA THR A 522 26.97 26.36 4.86
C THR A 522 25.43 26.26 4.78
N PRO A 523 24.74 25.80 5.86
CA PRO A 523 23.27 25.67 5.90
C PRO A 523 22.47 26.88 5.42
N ASN A 524 23.00 28.10 5.61
CA ASN A 524 22.37 29.35 5.17
C ASN A 524 22.35 29.51 3.64
N GLU A 525 23.36 29.01 2.94
CA GLU A 525 23.47 29.09 1.47
C GLU A 525 22.67 27.98 0.76
N ILE A 526 22.35 26.89 1.47
CA ILE A 526 21.51 25.77 0.96
C ILE A 526 20.05 26.23 0.73
N SER A 527 19.56 27.16 1.55
CA SER A 527 18.16 27.63 1.57
C SER A 527 17.68 28.30 0.26
N GLN A 528 18.60 28.82 -0.56
CA GLN A 528 18.26 29.51 -1.82
C GLN A 528 18.27 28.58 -3.05
N SER A 529 18.95 27.44 -2.96
CA SER A 529 19.08 26.50 -4.10
C SER A 529 17.86 25.61 -4.33
N THR A 530 16.83 25.71 -3.49
CA THR A 530 15.71 24.76 -3.41
C THR A 530 14.49 25.13 -4.22
N ARG A 531 14.39 26.36 -4.76
CA ARG A 531 13.11 26.79 -5.37
C ARG A 531 12.87 26.30 -6.80
N TYR A 532 13.87 26.05 -7.66
CA TYR A 532 13.62 25.63 -9.06
C TYR A 532 14.74 24.83 -9.74
N THR A 533 15.58 24.06 -9.02
CA THR A 533 16.63 23.26 -9.68
C THR A 533 16.23 21.79 -9.78
N ASN A 534 16.28 21.23 -11.00
CA ASN A 534 16.10 19.80 -11.21
C ASN A 534 17.14 19.05 -10.34
N GLN A 535 16.64 18.13 -9.52
CA GLN A 535 17.41 17.62 -8.39
C GLN A 535 18.41 16.51 -8.80
N TYR A 536 18.36 16.01 -10.04
CA TYR A 536 19.21 14.94 -10.55
C TYR A 536 20.57 15.46 -11.05
N GLU A 537 20.54 16.50 -11.87
CA GLU A 537 21.69 17.13 -12.50
C GLU A 537 22.67 17.66 -11.46
N LYS A 538 22.12 18.21 -10.37
CA LYS A 538 22.90 18.64 -9.20
C LYS A 538 23.70 17.50 -8.57
N LEU A 539 23.11 16.30 -8.45
CA LEU A 539 23.79 15.14 -7.86
C LEU A 539 24.90 14.62 -8.78
N LEU A 540 24.67 14.59 -10.10
CA LEU A 540 25.68 14.21 -11.09
C LEU A 540 26.87 15.19 -11.08
N VAL A 541 26.60 16.49 -11.09
CA VAL A 541 27.65 17.53 -11.03
C VAL A 541 28.46 17.45 -9.74
N PHE A 542 27.81 17.24 -8.58
CA PHE A 542 28.52 17.08 -7.31
C PHE A 542 29.39 15.82 -7.29
N PHE A 543 28.91 14.71 -7.85
CA PHE A 543 29.71 13.49 -7.94
C PHE A 543 30.95 13.67 -8.85
N ILE A 544 30.81 14.35 -9.99
CA ILE A 544 31.93 14.67 -10.89
C ILE A 544 32.93 15.63 -10.23
N ARG A 545 32.44 16.65 -9.52
CA ARG A 545 33.29 17.55 -8.74
C ARG A 545 34.13 16.77 -7.74
N ASP A 546 33.51 15.90 -6.95
CA ASP A 546 34.20 15.11 -5.92
C ASP A 546 35.22 14.14 -6.54
N LEU A 547 34.92 13.58 -7.73
CA LEU A 547 35.88 12.81 -8.52
C LEU A 547 37.11 13.66 -8.90
N LEU A 548 36.91 14.86 -9.44
CA LEU A 548 37.98 15.76 -9.87
C LEU A 548 38.85 16.21 -8.70
N GLU A 549 38.27 16.44 -7.52
CA GLU A 549 39.01 16.77 -6.30
C GLU A 549 39.92 15.62 -5.86
N LYS A 550 39.42 14.37 -5.95
CA LYS A 550 40.13 13.19 -5.45
C LYS A 550 41.24 12.70 -6.40
N LEU A 551 41.03 12.79 -7.71
CA LEU A 551 41.99 12.30 -8.72
C LEU A 551 43.28 13.12 -8.76
N SER A 552 44.38 12.53 -9.21
CA SER A 552 45.65 13.27 -9.29
C SER A 552 45.63 14.32 -10.41
N SER A 553 46.40 15.41 -10.23
CA SER A 553 46.47 16.49 -11.22
C SER A 553 46.88 16.00 -12.61
N ASN A 554 47.77 15.00 -12.67
CA ASN A 554 48.22 14.38 -13.93
C ASN A 554 47.08 13.65 -14.67
N GLU A 555 46.22 12.92 -13.94
CA GLU A 555 45.11 12.17 -14.53
C GLU A 555 44.02 13.10 -15.08
N ILE A 556 43.74 14.21 -14.39
CA ILE A 556 42.64 15.12 -14.78
C ILE A 556 43.09 16.22 -15.75
N LYS A 557 44.39 16.51 -15.88
CA LYS A 557 44.92 17.60 -16.73
C LYS A 557 44.31 17.65 -18.14
N PRO A 558 44.15 16.52 -18.87
CA PRO A 558 43.51 16.52 -20.20
C PRO A 558 42.03 16.92 -20.15
N TYR A 559 41.30 16.46 -19.12
CA TYR A 559 39.88 16.78 -18.93
C TYR A 559 39.70 18.25 -18.56
N ILE A 560 40.54 18.80 -17.67
CA ILE A 560 40.51 20.21 -17.29
C ILE A 560 40.80 21.12 -18.49
N LYS A 561 41.78 20.75 -19.31
CA LYS A 561 42.09 21.48 -20.55
C LYS A 561 40.88 21.50 -21.50
N LYS A 562 40.30 20.33 -21.75
CA LYS A 562 39.09 20.17 -22.58
C LYS A 562 37.90 20.98 -22.03
N PHE A 563 37.59 20.81 -20.74
CA PHE A 563 36.46 21.45 -20.08
C PHE A 563 36.56 22.98 -20.06
N LEU A 564 37.76 23.55 -19.96
CA LEU A 564 37.95 24.99 -19.87
C LEU A 564 38.19 25.68 -21.22
N LEU A 565 38.91 25.02 -22.15
CA LEU A 565 39.33 25.62 -23.42
C LEU A 565 38.47 25.20 -24.63
N GLU A 566 37.82 24.03 -24.57
CA GLU A 566 37.17 23.42 -25.74
C GLU A 566 35.64 23.30 -25.58
N ASP A 567 35.12 23.15 -24.36
CA ASP A 567 33.69 22.90 -24.12
C ASP A 567 32.88 24.21 -24.05
N GLU A 568 31.82 24.30 -24.87
CA GLU A 568 30.94 25.46 -24.96
C GLU A 568 29.96 25.54 -23.78
N ASN A 569 29.71 24.41 -23.09
CA ASN A 569 28.77 24.40 -21.97
C ASN A 569 29.45 24.85 -20.68
N LEU A 570 28.93 25.94 -20.11
CA LEU A 570 29.52 26.63 -18.96
C LEU A 570 29.66 25.73 -17.71
N ILE A 571 28.87 24.65 -17.56
CA ILE A 571 29.04 23.74 -16.42
C ILE A 571 30.40 23.04 -16.39
N PHE A 572 30.97 22.71 -17.55
CA PHE A 572 32.28 22.08 -17.64
C PHE A 572 33.37 23.08 -17.28
N GLN A 573 33.26 24.33 -17.75
CA GLN A 573 34.17 25.41 -17.38
C GLN A 573 34.15 25.65 -15.85
N ARG A 574 32.97 25.62 -15.23
CA ARG A 574 32.83 25.74 -13.76
C ARG A 574 33.53 24.60 -13.03
N LEU A 575 33.29 23.35 -13.44
CA LEU A 575 33.98 22.17 -12.88
C LEU A 575 35.49 22.27 -13.03
N ALA A 576 35.98 22.76 -14.18
CA ALA A 576 37.39 22.96 -14.43
C ALA A 576 38.00 24.04 -13.52
N LEU A 577 37.36 25.21 -13.41
CA LEU A 577 37.79 26.30 -12.53
C LEU A 577 37.83 25.86 -11.07
N HIS A 578 36.83 25.08 -10.62
CA HIS A 578 36.83 24.52 -9.28
C HIS A 578 37.99 23.54 -9.04
N ALA A 579 38.22 22.59 -9.96
CA ALA A 579 39.31 21.64 -9.85
C ALA A 579 40.70 22.31 -9.89
N ILE A 580 40.86 23.34 -10.73
CA ILE A 580 42.06 24.19 -10.75
C ILE A 580 42.22 24.90 -9.41
N ASN A 581 41.15 25.46 -8.84
CA ASN A 581 41.25 26.10 -7.54
C ASN A 581 41.71 25.13 -6.46
N CYS A 582 41.25 23.88 -6.46
CA CYS A 582 41.68 22.85 -5.52
C CYS A 582 43.14 22.40 -5.73
N LYS A 583 43.63 22.37 -6.98
CA LYS A 583 44.96 21.87 -7.38
C LYS A 583 45.73 22.92 -8.18
N TYR A 584 45.81 24.11 -7.60
CA TYR A 584 46.22 25.32 -8.32
C TYR A 584 47.66 25.25 -8.82
N ASP A 585 48.59 24.79 -7.99
CA ASP A 585 50.01 24.81 -8.33
C ASP A 585 50.33 23.93 -9.54
N GLU A 586 49.62 22.80 -9.72
CA GLU A 586 49.84 21.89 -10.84
C GLU A 586 49.04 22.22 -12.11
N LEU A 587 47.96 23.00 -11.99
CA LEU A 587 47.01 23.26 -13.08
C LEU A 587 46.91 24.73 -13.52
N LYS A 588 47.58 25.66 -12.82
CA LYS A 588 47.49 27.12 -13.10
C LYS A 588 47.83 27.52 -14.52
N ASP A 589 48.70 26.78 -15.22
CA ASP A 589 49.09 27.10 -16.60
C ASP A 589 47.88 27.08 -17.54
N ILE A 590 46.95 26.15 -17.33
CA ILE A 590 45.71 26.04 -18.12
C ILE A 590 44.80 27.24 -17.86
N PHE A 591 44.68 27.66 -16.60
CA PHE A 591 43.90 28.83 -16.22
C PHE A 591 44.43 30.11 -16.87
N TRP A 592 45.74 30.32 -16.81
CA TRP A 592 46.35 31.52 -17.40
C TRP A 592 46.37 31.49 -18.92
N GLU A 593 46.45 30.32 -19.55
CA GLU A 593 46.23 30.16 -20.99
C GLU A 593 44.82 30.62 -21.38
N TRP A 594 43.81 30.16 -20.64
CA TRP A 594 42.41 30.51 -20.85
C TRP A 594 42.13 32.01 -20.63
N MET A 595 42.61 32.56 -19.50
CA MET A 595 42.38 33.96 -19.11
C MET A 595 42.97 34.98 -20.10
N LYS A 596 44.04 34.60 -20.82
CA LYS A 596 44.66 35.43 -21.88
C LYS A 596 43.87 35.42 -23.20
N LYS A 597 43.08 34.38 -23.47
CA LYS A 597 42.39 34.17 -24.76
C LYS A 597 40.96 34.72 -24.78
N THR A 598 40.28 34.76 -23.64
CA THR A 598 38.82 34.99 -23.59
C THR A 598 38.47 36.31 -22.90
N PRO A 599 37.86 37.30 -23.59
CA PRO A 599 37.26 38.44 -22.91
C PRO A 599 36.02 37.97 -22.14
N PHE A 600 36.08 38.04 -20.81
CA PHE A 600 35.07 37.44 -19.93
C PHE A 600 33.78 38.29 -19.90
N THR A 601 32.67 37.71 -20.36
CA THR A 601 31.36 38.38 -20.42
C THR A 601 30.22 37.57 -19.80
N HIS A 602 30.49 36.37 -19.29
CA HIS A 602 29.44 35.44 -18.85
C HIS A 602 29.23 35.40 -17.33
N SER A 603 27.98 35.61 -16.94
CA SER A 603 27.54 35.70 -15.56
C SER A 603 27.51 34.37 -14.79
N GLU A 604 27.46 33.23 -15.47
CA GLU A 604 27.21 31.92 -14.85
C GLU A 604 28.47 31.25 -14.25
N ILE A 605 29.68 31.73 -14.59
CA ILE A 605 30.98 31.22 -14.08
C ILE A 605 31.57 32.09 -12.96
N ILE A 606 30.88 33.17 -12.58
CA ILE A 606 31.37 34.17 -11.62
C ILE A 606 31.74 33.54 -10.27
N THR A 607 30.91 32.66 -9.74
CA THR A 607 31.12 32.06 -8.41
C THR A 607 32.44 31.32 -8.32
N GLU A 608 32.73 30.47 -9.30
CA GLU A 608 33.95 29.66 -9.33
C GLU A 608 35.19 30.49 -9.68
N LEU A 609 35.09 31.45 -10.61
CA LEU A 609 36.22 32.32 -10.95
C LEU A 609 36.57 33.28 -9.80
N TRP A 610 35.58 34.02 -9.27
CA TRP A 610 35.80 35.01 -8.21
C TRP A 610 36.48 34.39 -7.01
N SER A 611 36.01 33.20 -6.63
CA SER A 611 36.58 32.50 -5.49
C SER A 611 37.98 31.94 -5.77
N LEU A 612 38.28 31.48 -7.00
CA LEU A 612 39.65 31.11 -7.39
C LEU A 612 40.59 32.31 -7.28
N LEU A 613 40.19 33.46 -7.83
CA LEU A 613 40.98 34.68 -7.75
C LEU A 613 41.20 35.11 -6.30
N LYS A 614 40.15 35.09 -5.46
CA LYS A 614 40.25 35.44 -4.04
C LYS A 614 41.22 34.53 -3.29
N GLU A 615 41.02 33.22 -3.38
CA GLU A 615 41.75 32.22 -2.60
C GLU A 615 43.19 32.01 -3.06
N ARG A 616 43.51 32.35 -4.32
CA ARG A 616 44.83 32.09 -4.93
C ARG A 616 45.62 33.36 -5.27
N SER A 617 45.06 34.55 -5.08
CA SER A 617 45.74 35.82 -5.38
C SER A 617 47.09 36.00 -4.68
N ASN A 618 47.28 35.42 -3.48
CA ASN A 618 48.57 35.43 -2.78
C ASN A 618 49.70 34.67 -3.51
N LYS A 619 49.36 33.83 -4.49
CA LYS A 619 50.30 33.07 -5.32
C LYS A 619 50.54 33.73 -6.69
N PHE A 620 49.91 34.86 -6.98
CA PHE A 620 50.02 35.51 -8.28
C PHE A 620 51.32 36.30 -8.37
N ASN A 621 51.96 36.25 -9.54
CA ASN A 621 53.07 37.15 -9.86
C ASN A 621 52.57 38.49 -10.43
N THR A 622 53.48 39.44 -10.64
CA THR A 622 53.15 40.79 -11.11
C THR A 622 52.45 40.78 -12.48
N ASP A 623 52.86 39.91 -13.40
CA ASP A 623 52.26 39.81 -14.73
C ASP A 623 50.84 39.23 -14.67
N GLU A 624 50.64 38.21 -13.84
CA GLU A 624 49.34 37.60 -13.56
C GLU A 624 48.35 38.60 -12.95
N PHE A 625 48.78 39.40 -11.97
CA PHE A 625 47.97 40.50 -11.44
C PHE A 625 47.64 41.53 -12.52
N ASN A 626 48.60 41.87 -13.39
CA ASN A 626 48.35 42.82 -14.48
C ASN A 626 47.33 42.26 -15.49
N VAL A 627 47.36 40.97 -15.81
CA VAL A 627 46.35 40.33 -16.68
C VAL A 627 44.95 40.51 -16.10
N VAL A 628 44.74 40.16 -14.82
CA VAL A 628 43.42 40.27 -14.18
C VAL A 628 43.00 41.73 -14.02
N ILE A 629 43.89 42.63 -13.60
CA ILE A 629 43.59 44.06 -13.44
C ILE A 629 43.24 44.71 -14.79
N ASN A 630 43.94 44.35 -15.87
CA ASN A 630 43.64 44.88 -17.20
C ASN A 630 42.27 44.39 -17.70
N TRP A 631 41.95 43.12 -17.47
CA TRP A 631 40.61 42.59 -17.73
C TRP A 631 39.53 43.30 -16.91
N ILE A 632 39.74 43.51 -15.61
CA ILE A 632 38.79 44.25 -14.78
C ILE A 632 38.58 45.67 -15.35
N LYS A 633 39.66 46.36 -15.74
CA LYS A 633 39.56 47.70 -16.34
C LYS A 633 38.82 47.70 -17.68
N SER A 634 38.88 46.62 -18.46
CA SER A 634 38.18 46.51 -19.74
C SER A 634 36.69 46.22 -19.59
N ILE A 635 36.17 45.93 -18.39
CA ILE A 635 34.72 45.78 -18.16
C ILE A 635 34.03 47.11 -18.52
N ASP A 636 33.18 47.10 -19.55
CA ASP A 636 32.38 48.26 -19.96
C ASP A 636 30.98 47.84 -20.43
N MET A 637 29.95 48.37 -19.76
CA MET A 637 28.53 48.11 -20.06
C MET A 637 28.09 48.64 -21.43
N LYS A 638 28.82 49.60 -22.03
CA LYS A 638 28.49 50.14 -23.38
C LYS A 638 28.49 49.06 -24.47
N GLU A 639 29.14 47.92 -24.25
CA GLU A 639 29.14 46.79 -25.18
C GLU A 639 27.83 45.95 -25.14
N HIS A 640 26.94 46.16 -24.17
CA HIS A 640 25.76 45.32 -23.94
C HIS A 640 24.42 46.07 -23.79
N SER A 641 24.41 47.41 -23.63
CA SER A 641 23.18 48.21 -23.56
C SER A 641 23.40 49.59 -24.19
N LEU A 642 22.84 49.80 -25.39
CA LEU A 642 23.06 51.00 -26.22
C LEU A 642 22.23 52.24 -25.80
N ASN A 643 21.26 52.08 -24.88
CA ASN A 643 20.22 53.08 -24.62
C ASN A 643 20.20 53.64 -23.18
N GLU A 644 21.23 53.40 -22.38
CA GLU A 644 21.26 53.82 -20.96
C GLU A 644 22.09 55.08 -20.71
N ASP A 645 21.70 55.85 -19.69
CA ASP A 645 22.36 57.11 -19.29
C ASP A 645 23.86 56.88 -19.00
N GLU A 646 24.73 57.77 -19.50
CA GLU A 646 26.17 57.74 -19.26
C GLU A 646 26.52 57.71 -17.77
N ASN A 647 25.70 58.36 -16.93
CA ASN A 647 25.92 58.34 -15.49
C ASN A 647 25.62 56.98 -14.87
N TYR A 648 24.58 56.28 -15.36
CA TYR A 648 24.27 54.91 -14.95
C TYR A 648 25.37 53.94 -15.39
N ILE A 649 25.80 54.01 -16.66
CA ILE A 649 26.93 53.23 -17.19
C ILE A 649 28.19 53.41 -16.33
N LYS A 650 28.51 54.66 -15.96
CA LYS A 650 29.68 54.97 -15.13
C LYS A 650 29.58 54.32 -13.75
N LYS A 651 28.41 54.36 -13.10
CA LYS A 651 28.17 53.75 -11.79
C LYS A 651 28.17 52.23 -11.86
N TYR A 652 27.53 51.63 -12.86
CA TYR A 652 27.52 50.19 -13.08
C TYR A 652 28.94 49.65 -13.34
N ASN A 653 29.69 50.28 -14.23
CA ASN A 653 31.08 49.92 -14.50
C ASN A 653 31.94 50.06 -13.23
N ALA A 654 31.74 51.10 -12.43
CA ALA A 654 32.43 51.24 -11.15
C ALA A 654 32.05 50.12 -10.16
N TYR A 655 30.77 49.72 -10.12
CA TYR A 655 30.25 48.64 -9.30
C TYR A 655 30.84 47.28 -9.68
N GLU A 656 30.81 46.90 -10.96
CA GLU A 656 31.38 45.63 -11.42
C GLU A 656 32.92 45.60 -11.30
N ARG A 657 33.59 46.72 -11.59
CA ARG A 657 35.05 46.80 -11.42
C ARG A 657 35.48 46.65 -9.97
N LYS A 658 34.81 47.36 -9.04
CA LYS A 658 35.15 47.24 -7.61
C LYS A 658 34.79 45.86 -7.06
N ARG A 659 33.71 45.23 -7.53
CA ARG A 659 33.33 43.85 -7.17
C ARG A 659 34.45 42.85 -7.43
N TRP A 660 35.07 42.92 -8.60
CA TRP A 660 36.20 42.04 -8.93
C TRP A 660 37.49 42.44 -8.23
N LEU A 661 37.73 43.73 -7.96
CA LEU A 661 38.93 44.14 -7.23
C LEU A 661 38.95 43.66 -5.77
N LEU A 662 37.79 43.44 -5.14
CA LEU A 662 37.68 42.84 -3.81
C LEU A 662 38.37 41.46 -3.71
N CYS A 663 38.45 40.71 -4.81
CA CYS A 663 39.15 39.42 -4.78
C CYS A 663 40.69 39.55 -4.80
N LEU A 664 41.24 40.73 -5.09
CA LEU A 664 42.68 40.96 -5.23
C LEU A 664 43.26 41.94 -4.21
N GLU A 665 42.45 42.80 -3.59
CA GLU A 665 42.91 43.94 -2.78
C GLU A 665 43.80 43.56 -1.59
N ASP A 666 43.59 42.38 -1.00
CA ASP A 666 44.38 41.90 0.15
C ASP A 666 45.84 41.62 -0.24
N ASN A 667 46.09 41.29 -1.50
CA ASN A 667 47.39 40.81 -1.98
C ASN A 667 48.03 41.71 -3.05
N ASN A 668 47.40 42.84 -3.42
CA ASN A 668 47.93 43.75 -4.43
C ASN A 668 47.57 45.23 -4.16
N LEU A 669 48.59 46.07 -3.94
CA LEU A 669 48.42 47.50 -3.65
C LEU A 669 47.68 48.25 -4.77
N LYS A 670 48.00 47.99 -6.04
CA LYS A 670 47.37 48.61 -7.19
C LYS A 670 45.89 48.23 -7.30
N ALA A 671 45.52 46.99 -6.95
CA ALA A 671 44.12 46.58 -6.89
C ALA A 671 43.36 47.30 -5.78
N LYS A 672 43.97 47.47 -4.59
CA LYS A 672 43.40 48.21 -3.45
C LYS A 672 43.17 49.69 -3.77
N GLU A 673 44.14 50.35 -4.40
CA GLU A 673 44.01 51.74 -4.86
C GLU A 673 42.89 51.88 -5.90
N LEU A 674 42.81 50.96 -6.86
CA LEU A 674 41.73 50.95 -7.86
C LEU A 674 40.37 50.68 -7.22
N TYR A 675 40.30 49.80 -6.22
CA TYR A 675 39.06 49.54 -5.48
C TYR A 675 38.58 50.82 -4.80
N GLN A 676 39.45 51.52 -4.06
CA GLN A 676 39.13 52.80 -3.42
C GLN A 676 38.67 53.85 -4.45
N LYS A 677 39.36 53.92 -5.60
CA LYS A 677 38.97 54.80 -6.71
C LYS A 677 37.54 54.51 -7.19
N TYR A 678 37.20 53.26 -7.49
CA TYR A 678 35.86 52.92 -7.98
C TYR A 678 34.79 52.99 -6.89
N ASN A 679 35.14 52.68 -5.63
CA ASN A 679 34.24 52.82 -4.49
C ASN A 679 33.89 54.29 -4.18
N SER A 680 34.75 55.25 -4.55
CA SER A 680 34.43 56.68 -4.48
C SER A 680 33.40 57.12 -5.53
N ILE A 681 33.23 56.36 -6.62
CA ILE A 681 32.28 56.63 -7.70
C ILE A 681 30.92 55.98 -7.39
N GLU A 682 30.92 54.75 -6.89
CA GLU A 682 29.74 54.05 -6.40
C GLU A 682 30.08 53.45 -5.03
N SER A 683 29.39 53.87 -3.96
CA SER A 683 29.73 53.53 -2.57
C SER A 683 28.96 52.34 -2.00
N GLU A 684 28.07 51.71 -2.79
CA GLU A 684 27.27 50.57 -2.32
C GLU A 684 28.12 49.40 -1.82
N LYS A 685 27.79 48.88 -0.63
CA LYS A 685 28.50 47.73 -0.06
C LYS A 685 28.13 46.46 -0.80
N ILE A 686 29.13 45.68 -1.21
CA ILE A 686 28.93 44.40 -1.88
C ILE A 686 29.05 43.29 -0.83
N GLU A 687 27.92 42.72 -0.41
CA GLU A 687 27.90 41.68 0.64
C GLU A 687 28.27 40.30 0.12
N HIS A 688 27.85 39.97 -1.12
CA HIS A 688 28.02 38.67 -1.75
C HIS A 688 28.67 38.79 -3.13
N PRO A 689 29.93 39.28 -3.22
CA PRO A 689 30.61 39.57 -4.47
C PRO A 689 30.80 38.32 -5.35
N GLU A 690 30.76 37.12 -4.78
CA GLU A 690 30.92 35.87 -5.50
C GLU A 690 29.66 35.41 -6.27
N PHE A 691 28.47 35.96 -6.00
CA PHE A 691 27.23 35.51 -6.64
C PHE A 691 26.72 36.49 -7.69
N TYR A 692 26.43 36.04 -8.92
CA TYR A 692 25.88 36.93 -9.95
C TYR A 692 24.56 37.59 -9.55
N ARG A 693 23.69 36.83 -8.86
CA ARG A 693 22.48 37.32 -8.19
C ARG A 693 22.38 36.64 -6.83
N TRP A 694 22.08 37.42 -5.79
CA TRP A 694 21.84 36.92 -4.44
C TRP A 694 20.50 37.46 -3.95
N SER A 695 19.62 36.58 -3.45
CA SER A 695 18.38 36.99 -2.77
C SER A 695 18.11 36.07 -1.58
N SER A 696 18.13 36.63 -0.37
CA SER A 696 17.73 35.90 0.82
C SER A 696 16.23 35.59 0.76
N GLY A 697 15.86 34.32 0.74
CA GLY A 697 14.48 33.84 0.91
C GLY A 697 13.98 34.01 2.35
N GLY A 698 13.99 35.24 2.83
CA GLY A 698 13.28 35.75 3.99
C GLY A 698 12.65 37.07 3.57
N PHE A 699 11.67 37.57 4.31
CA PHE A 699 11.34 39.00 4.25
C PHE A 699 12.67 39.75 4.22
N LEU A 700 12.89 40.57 3.19
CA LEU A 700 13.89 41.62 3.28
C LEU A 700 13.67 42.26 4.67
N PRO A 701 14.73 42.43 5.49
CA PRO A 701 14.61 43.32 6.65
C PRO A 701 13.92 44.57 6.12
N PRO A 702 12.80 45.03 6.73
CA PRO A 702 12.02 46.12 6.17
C PRO A 702 12.99 47.20 5.77
N SER A 703 13.06 47.49 4.47
CA SER A 703 13.77 48.68 4.08
C SER A 703 12.97 49.79 4.74
N HIS A 704 13.62 50.62 5.55
CA HIS A 704 13.02 51.82 6.12
C HIS A 704 13.40 52.93 5.15
N PRO A 705 12.61 53.20 4.09
CA PRO A 705 13.02 54.09 3.01
C PRO A 705 13.08 55.54 3.50
N VAL A 706 12.44 55.79 4.65
CA VAL A 706 12.44 57.03 5.41
C VAL A 706 12.94 56.75 6.84
N ASP A 707 13.41 57.78 7.52
CA ASP A 707 13.73 57.68 8.95
C ASP A 707 12.46 57.35 9.74
N LEU A 708 12.39 56.14 10.30
CA LEU A 708 11.24 55.65 11.07
C LEU A 708 10.90 56.56 12.27
N LYS A 709 11.91 57.16 12.92
CA LYS A 709 11.65 58.11 14.02
C LYS A 709 10.98 59.36 13.49
N LYS A 710 11.45 59.88 12.35
CA LYS A 710 10.87 61.04 11.69
C LYS A 710 9.47 60.73 11.15
N LEU A 711 9.24 59.56 10.56
CA LEU A 711 7.91 59.12 10.12
C LEU A 711 6.93 59.03 11.29
N CYS A 712 7.35 58.47 12.44
CA CYS A 712 6.48 58.43 13.62
C CYS A 712 6.28 59.81 14.26
N GLN A 713 7.21 60.76 14.08
CA GLN A 713 7.10 62.13 14.59
C GLN A 713 6.27 63.02 13.67
N ASP A 714 6.55 63.09 12.37
CA ASP A 714 5.89 63.96 11.41
C ASP A 714 5.51 63.17 10.14
N PRO A 715 4.48 62.29 10.23
CA PRO A 715 4.17 61.32 9.19
C PRO A 715 3.75 61.97 7.86
N ILE A 716 2.93 63.02 7.91
CA ILE A 716 2.41 63.69 6.70
C ILE A 716 3.53 64.37 5.92
N GLU A 717 4.36 65.15 6.61
CA GLU A 717 5.50 65.82 5.99
C GLU A 717 6.51 64.80 5.46
N THR A 718 6.75 63.72 6.21
CA THR A 718 7.69 62.67 5.80
C THR A 718 7.20 61.93 4.55
N ILE A 719 5.90 61.60 4.46
CA ILE A 719 5.32 60.93 3.29
C ILE A 719 5.26 61.88 2.08
N ASN A 720 4.86 63.14 2.25
CA ASN A 720 4.79 64.10 1.14
C ASN A 720 6.17 64.45 0.56
N ASN A 721 7.20 64.48 1.41
CA ASN A 721 8.58 64.72 0.97
C ASN A 721 9.29 63.42 0.53
N PHE A 722 8.62 62.27 0.65
CA PHE A 722 9.18 61.00 0.22
C PHE A 722 9.10 60.88 -1.30
N ASP A 723 10.26 60.91 -1.94
CA ASP A 723 10.40 60.68 -3.37
C ASP A 723 11.11 59.35 -3.59
N PRO A 724 10.37 58.27 -3.94
CA PRO A 724 10.96 56.95 -4.10
C PRO A 724 11.98 56.90 -5.25
N SER A 725 11.89 57.83 -6.22
CA SER A 725 12.84 57.94 -7.32
C SER A 725 14.21 58.48 -6.87
N LYS A 726 14.25 59.23 -5.77
CA LYS A 726 15.48 59.77 -5.16
C LYS A 726 16.11 58.82 -4.14
N CYS A 727 15.40 57.76 -3.76
CA CYS A 727 15.88 56.77 -2.81
C CYS A 727 16.86 55.81 -3.48
N LYS A 728 17.88 55.38 -2.75
CA LYS A 728 18.81 54.35 -3.24
C LYS A 728 18.08 53.01 -3.23
N LYS A 729 17.55 52.61 -4.39
CA LYS A 729 16.84 51.34 -4.58
C LYS A 729 17.81 50.17 -4.51
N ALA A 730 17.48 49.14 -3.73
CA ALA A 730 18.17 47.87 -3.79
C ALA A 730 17.84 47.15 -5.11
N THR A 731 18.64 46.15 -5.49
CA THR A 731 18.39 45.37 -6.71
C THR A 731 17.03 44.68 -6.62
N PHE A 732 16.17 44.86 -7.63
CA PHE A 732 14.77 44.37 -7.68
C PHE A 732 13.74 45.10 -6.80
N THR A 733 14.07 46.25 -6.21
CA THR A 733 13.10 47.13 -5.53
C THR A 733 12.66 48.25 -6.47
N ASP A 734 11.40 48.23 -6.89
CA ASP A 734 10.79 49.33 -7.65
C ASP A 734 10.22 50.41 -6.72
N ASP A 735 9.79 51.53 -7.30
CA ASP A 735 9.16 52.63 -6.54
C ASP A 735 7.93 52.15 -5.76
N GLU A 736 7.14 51.25 -6.35
CA GLU A 736 5.94 50.70 -5.73
C GLU A 736 6.26 49.87 -4.47
N SER A 737 7.35 49.12 -4.47
CA SER A 737 7.83 48.35 -3.32
C SER A 737 8.30 49.25 -2.18
N LEU A 738 9.02 50.35 -2.49
CA LEU A 738 9.44 51.32 -1.47
C LEU A 738 8.25 52.04 -0.84
N ILE A 739 7.24 52.39 -1.64
CA ILE A 739 5.99 52.98 -1.16
C ILE A 739 5.29 52.02 -0.17
N LYS A 740 5.24 50.73 -0.49
CA LYS A 740 4.65 49.70 0.40
C LYS A 740 5.45 49.52 1.70
N ASP A 741 6.78 49.61 1.63
CA ASP A 741 7.63 49.56 2.82
C ASP A 741 7.39 50.77 3.75
N VAL A 742 7.31 52.01 3.21
CA VAL A 742 6.93 53.19 4.00
C VAL A 742 5.52 53.03 4.61
N ALA A 743 4.58 52.46 3.85
CA ALA A 743 3.23 52.23 4.34
C ALA A 743 3.20 51.20 5.49
N LYS A 744 4.01 50.14 5.41
CA LYS A 744 4.19 49.17 6.50
C LYS A 744 4.84 49.80 7.73
N ASP A 745 5.80 50.68 7.55
CA ASP A 745 6.41 51.45 8.63
C ASP A 745 5.41 52.39 9.31
N LEU A 746 4.51 52.99 8.53
CA LEU A 746 3.39 53.78 9.07
C LEU A 746 2.48 52.93 9.97
N THR A 747 2.14 51.70 9.58
CA THR A 747 1.39 50.76 10.44
C THR A 747 2.11 50.54 11.77
N ALA A 748 3.43 50.35 11.76
CA ALA A 748 4.22 50.18 12.98
C ALA A 748 4.21 51.44 13.87
N CYS A 749 4.25 52.64 13.28
CA CYS A 749 4.12 53.90 14.01
C CYS A 749 2.75 54.04 14.68
N VAL A 750 1.66 53.67 13.99
CA VAL A 750 0.30 53.70 14.54
C VAL A 750 0.16 52.74 15.72
N VAL A 751 0.71 51.53 15.61
CA VAL A 751 0.71 50.54 16.72
C VAL A 751 1.47 51.06 17.94
N LYS A 752 2.50 51.89 17.75
CA LYS A 752 3.33 52.44 18.83
C LYS A 752 2.68 53.61 19.57
N ASP A 753 1.90 54.45 18.88
CA ASP A 753 1.23 55.63 19.47
C ASP A 753 -0.20 55.84 18.93
N PRO A 754 -1.13 54.90 19.22
CA PRO A 754 -2.45 54.88 18.57
C PRO A 754 -3.35 56.07 18.96
N LEU A 755 -3.22 56.59 20.19
CA LEU A 755 -3.98 57.75 20.65
C LEU A 755 -3.62 59.03 19.90
N ARG A 756 -2.34 59.22 19.56
CA ARG A 756 -1.91 60.37 18.78
C ARG A 756 -2.41 60.25 17.34
N PHE A 757 -2.13 59.13 16.68
CA PHE A 757 -2.49 58.92 15.27
C PHE A 757 -4.00 59.01 15.05
N SER A 758 -4.84 58.56 15.99
CA SER A 758 -6.30 58.71 15.89
C SER A 758 -6.78 60.17 16.06
N LYS A 759 -6.01 61.05 16.72
CA LYS A 759 -6.35 62.48 16.82
C LYS A 759 -6.02 63.27 15.56
N ILE A 760 -4.91 62.92 14.90
CA ILE A 760 -4.43 63.58 13.67
C ILE A 760 -4.88 62.88 12.38
N ILE A 761 -5.78 61.89 12.47
CA ILE A 761 -6.11 61.01 11.34
C ILE A 761 -6.64 61.78 10.11
N ASN A 762 -7.35 62.88 10.32
CA ASN A 762 -7.88 63.71 9.23
C ASN A 762 -6.77 64.41 8.41
N ASP A 763 -5.57 64.57 8.97
CA ASP A 763 -4.43 65.16 8.25
C ASP A 763 -3.90 64.21 7.16
N PHE A 764 -4.31 62.92 7.18
CA PHE A 764 -3.95 61.91 6.18
C PHE A 764 -4.89 61.87 4.96
N THR A 765 -5.99 62.63 4.96
CA THR A 765 -6.93 62.74 3.83
C THR A 765 -6.28 63.08 2.48
N PRO A 766 -5.24 63.94 2.36
CA PRO A 766 -4.64 64.21 1.06
C PRO A 766 -3.71 63.10 0.52
N LEU A 767 -3.42 62.05 1.30
CA LEU A 767 -2.48 61.00 0.93
C LEU A 767 -3.11 59.87 0.09
N ASP A 768 -2.26 59.08 -0.57
CA ASP A 768 -2.69 57.92 -1.36
C ASP A 768 -3.27 56.77 -0.51
N PHE A 769 -4.13 55.96 -1.13
CA PHE A 769 -4.83 54.85 -0.47
C PHE A 769 -3.91 53.78 0.10
N VAL A 770 -2.69 53.62 -0.40
CA VAL A 770 -1.69 52.71 0.17
C VAL A 770 -1.34 53.07 1.62
N TYR A 771 -1.22 54.38 1.91
CA TYR A 771 -0.94 54.88 3.26
C TYR A 771 -2.20 54.93 4.11
N LYS A 772 -3.34 55.36 3.54
CA LYS A 772 -4.64 55.34 4.23
C LYS A 772 -5.03 53.93 4.67
N ASN A 773 -4.84 52.93 3.82
CA ASN A 773 -5.06 51.52 4.17
C ASN A 773 -4.15 51.08 5.32
N SER A 774 -2.86 51.41 5.24
CA SER A 774 -1.88 51.01 6.26
C SER A 774 -2.11 51.69 7.61
N LEU A 775 -2.69 52.89 7.59
CA LEU A 775 -3.18 53.61 8.77
C LEU A 775 -4.34 52.84 9.45
N ILE A 776 -5.36 52.45 8.68
CA ILE A 776 -6.48 51.65 9.21
C ILE A 776 -6.02 50.26 9.67
N GLN A 777 -5.07 49.63 8.97
CA GLN A 777 -4.47 48.36 9.37
C GLN A 777 -3.73 48.47 10.72
N GLY A 778 -3.10 49.63 10.97
CA GLY A 778 -2.52 49.93 12.28
C GLY A 778 -3.59 49.89 13.38
N PHE A 779 -4.73 50.53 13.16
CA PHE A 779 -5.84 50.51 14.12
C PHE A 779 -6.51 49.14 14.27
N GLU A 780 -6.56 48.33 13.20
CA GLU A 780 -6.96 46.91 13.26
C GLU A 780 -6.08 46.15 14.26
N TYR A 781 -4.75 46.26 14.15
CA TYR A 781 -3.81 45.59 15.04
C TYR A 781 -3.83 46.14 16.47
N VAL A 782 -3.99 47.46 16.64
CA VAL A 782 -4.15 48.11 17.94
C VAL A 782 -5.40 47.57 18.65
N TRP A 783 -6.52 47.44 17.93
CA TRP A 783 -7.77 46.91 18.48
C TRP A 783 -7.63 45.44 18.90
N GLN A 784 -7.03 44.60 18.05
CA GLN A 784 -6.72 43.19 18.39
C GLN A 784 -5.79 43.08 19.61
N GLY A 785 -4.85 44.02 19.75
CA GLY A 785 -3.95 44.15 20.90
C GLY A 785 -4.58 44.73 22.17
N LYS A 786 -5.90 45.01 22.15
CA LYS A 786 -6.66 45.62 23.26
C LYS A 786 -6.10 46.99 23.74
N GLN A 787 -5.54 47.76 22.81
CA GLN A 787 -5.05 49.11 23.08
C GLN A 787 -6.10 50.17 22.70
N GLU A 788 -6.13 51.28 23.44
CA GLU A 788 -7.12 52.35 23.24
C GLU A 788 -6.72 53.35 22.15
N PHE A 789 -7.70 53.81 21.38
CA PHE A 789 -7.59 54.95 20.46
C PHE A 789 -8.93 55.66 20.32
N ASN A 790 -8.93 56.86 19.71
CA ASN A 790 -10.17 57.58 19.45
C ASN A 790 -10.92 56.94 18.26
N LEU A 791 -11.75 55.95 18.56
CA LEU A 791 -12.54 55.21 17.58
C LEU A 791 -13.46 56.12 16.75
N LYS A 792 -14.07 57.14 17.37
CA LYS A 792 -14.93 58.09 16.66
C LYS A 792 -14.19 58.73 15.49
N ASN A 793 -13.00 59.26 15.73
CA ASN A 793 -12.21 59.91 14.69
C ASN A 793 -11.84 58.93 13.56
N VAL A 794 -11.52 57.68 13.91
CA VAL A 794 -11.19 56.64 12.92
C VAL A 794 -12.40 56.30 12.05
N LEU A 795 -13.57 56.12 12.65
CA LEU A 795 -14.81 55.85 11.92
C LEU A 795 -15.26 57.04 11.07
N ASP A 796 -15.13 58.27 11.58
CA ASP A 796 -15.45 59.49 10.82
C ASP A 796 -14.53 59.64 9.61
N PHE A 797 -13.24 59.34 9.76
CA PHE A 797 -12.28 59.33 8.66
C PHE A 797 -12.64 58.28 7.58
N ILE A 798 -12.87 57.03 7.99
CA ILE A 798 -13.27 55.95 7.07
C ILE A 798 -14.55 56.35 6.31
N ASP A 799 -15.54 56.89 7.03
CA ASP A 799 -16.82 57.28 6.45
C ASP A 799 -16.69 58.39 5.40
N ASN A 800 -15.82 59.38 5.65
CA ASN A 800 -15.53 60.46 4.72
C ASN A 800 -14.81 59.96 3.47
N GLU A 801 -13.79 59.10 3.61
CA GLU A 801 -13.02 58.56 2.48
C GLU A 801 -13.87 57.67 1.56
N LEU A 802 -14.81 56.91 2.12
CA LEU A 802 -15.77 56.09 1.36
C LEU A 802 -16.85 56.94 0.66
N SER A 803 -17.09 58.16 1.13
CA SER A 803 -18.13 59.06 0.61
C SER A 803 -17.69 59.93 -0.56
N VAL A 804 -16.39 59.99 -0.88
CA VAL A 804 -15.89 60.79 -2.00
C VAL A 804 -16.25 60.10 -3.32
N ASP A 805 -16.80 60.84 -4.30
CA ASP A 805 -17.19 60.26 -5.59
C ASP A 805 -16.04 59.58 -6.34
N SER A 806 -14.79 60.01 -6.10
CA SER A 806 -13.58 59.39 -6.63
C SER A 806 -13.29 57.99 -6.06
N PHE A 807 -13.97 57.56 -5.00
CA PHE A 807 -13.82 56.21 -4.45
C PHE A 807 -14.46 55.14 -5.37
N LYS A 808 -15.51 55.49 -6.13
CA LYS A 808 -16.30 54.57 -6.97
C LYS A 808 -15.55 53.94 -8.16
N SER A 809 -14.36 54.43 -8.51
CA SER A 809 -13.52 53.80 -9.56
C SER A 809 -12.71 52.63 -8.97
N THR A 810 -13.24 51.42 -9.05
CA THR A 810 -12.81 50.21 -8.32
C THR A 810 -11.60 49.44 -8.89
N ASP A 811 -10.95 49.95 -9.95
CA ASP A 811 -9.75 49.31 -10.55
C ASP A 811 -8.45 49.51 -9.76
N ASP A 812 -8.49 50.24 -8.63
CA ASP A 812 -7.32 50.49 -7.78
C ASP A 812 -7.21 49.44 -6.65
N LYS A 813 -6.18 48.59 -6.71
CA LYS A 813 -5.86 47.58 -5.70
C LYS A 813 -5.71 48.15 -4.28
N CYS A 814 -5.25 49.39 -4.12
CA CYS A 814 -5.08 50.00 -2.80
C CYS A 814 -6.43 50.36 -2.16
N LYS A 815 -7.43 50.75 -2.96
CA LYS A 815 -8.80 50.97 -2.47
C LYS A 815 -9.46 49.65 -2.06
N GLN A 816 -9.22 48.57 -2.80
CA GLN A 816 -9.69 47.24 -2.41
C GLN A 816 -9.07 46.78 -1.08
N TRP A 817 -7.77 47.01 -0.87
CA TRP A 817 -7.15 46.75 0.43
C TRP A 817 -7.77 47.58 1.55
N PHE A 818 -8.09 48.85 1.29
CA PHE A 818 -8.78 49.71 2.26
C PHE A 818 -10.17 49.15 2.65
N ILE A 819 -10.95 48.67 1.69
CA ILE A 819 -12.23 47.97 1.94
C ILE A 819 -12.01 46.74 2.82
N ASP A 820 -11.05 45.88 2.45
CA ASP A 820 -10.73 44.65 3.16
C ASP A 820 -10.36 44.90 4.62
N THR A 821 -9.49 45.89 4.84
CA THR A 821 -8.98 46.25 6.16
C THR A 821 -10.07 46.89 7.01
N THR A 822 -10.92 47.74 6.42
CA THR A 822 -12.08 48.32 7.10
C THR A 822 -13.06 47.23 7.53
N ALA A 823 -13.38 46.27 6.65
CA ALA A 823 -14.27 45.17 6.97
C ALA A 823 -13.72 44.30 8.11
N ARG A 824 -12.41 44.02 8.14
CA ARG A 824 -11.77 43.29 9.23
C ARG A 824 -11.78 44.07 10.55
N LEU A 825 -11.47 45.37 10.53
CA LEU A 825 -11.56 46.22 11.72
C LEU A 825 -12.97 46.18 12.32
N ILE A 826 -14.01 46.30 11.49
CA ILE A 826 -15.42 46.20 11.92
C ILE A 826 -15.74 44.81 12.48
N GLN A 827 -15.28 43.75 11.81
CA GLN A 827 -15.47 42.39 12.28
C GLN A 827 -14.83 42.19 13.66
N GLU A 828 -13.56 42.57 13.85
CA GLU A 828 -12.87 42.48 15.14
C GLU A 828 -13.57 43.29 16.24
N GLY A 829 -14.10 44.47 15.88
CA GLY A 829 -14.86 45.33 16.79
C GLY A 829 -16.29 44.88 17.11
N THR A 830 -16.86 43.90 16.40
CA THR A 830 -18.26 43.46 16.59
C THR A 830 -18.42 41.98 16.90
N GLN A 831 -17.40 41.16 16.63
CA GLN A 831 -17.47 39.71 16.77
C GLN A 831 -17.51 39.24 18.24
N ARG A 832 -16.77 39.89 19.16
CA ARG A 832 -16.69 39.48 20.57
C ARG A 832 -17.09 40.59 21.52
N ASP A 833 -17.87 40.26 22.53
CA ASP A 833 -18.42 41.25 23.48
C ASP A 833 -17.40 41.74 24.52
N ASP A 834 -16.30 41.02 24.75
CA ASP A 834 -15.25 41.37 25.73
C ASP A 834 -14.34 42.51 25.27
N ASN A 835 -14.31 42.80 23.97
CA ASN A 835 -13.55 43.88 23.35
C ASN A 835 -14.31 44.45 22.15
N ALA A 836 -15.61 44.69 22.33
CA ALA A 836 -16.49 45.24 21.29
C ALA A 836 -16.45 46.76 21.24
N PHE A 837 -16.71 47.31 20.06
CA PHE A 837 -17.02 48.72 19.89
C PHE A 837 -18.19 49.13 20.78
N ASP A 838 -18.14 50.38 21.26
CA ASP A 838 -19.23 50.97 22.02
C ASP A 838 -20.52 50.96 21.18
N LYS A 839 -21.65 50.68 21.83
CA LYS A 839 -22.97 50.62 21.20
C LYS A 839 -23.34 51.94 20.50
N ASP A 840 -22.83 53.06 21.00
CA ASP A 840 -23.12 54.40 20.47
C ASP A 840 -22.56 54.59 19.05
N TYR A 841 -21.58 53.78 18.63
CA TYR A 841 -21.01 53.82 17.27
C TYR A 841 -21.70 52.88 16.29
N LEU A 842 -22.61 52.00 16.73
CA LEU A 842 -23.27 51.04 15.84
C LEU A 842 -24.01 51.69 14.67
N PRO A 843 -24.78 52.79 14.82
CA PRO A 843 -25.41 53.45 13.69
C PRO A 843 -24.40 53.88 12.61
N LYS A 844 -23.26 54.44 13.03
CA LYS A 844 -22.18 54.86 12.12
C LYS A 844 -21.51 53.67 11.44
N ILE A 845 -21.28 52.59 12.18
CA ILE A 845 -20.71 51.35 11.63
C ILE A 845 -21.65 50.76 10.56
N LYS A 846 -22.97 50.77 10.79
CA LYS A 846 -23.95 50.36 9.77
C LYS A 846 -23.80 51.18 8.51
N ASP A 847 -23.79 52.50 8.61
CA ASP A 847 -23.65 53.40 7.46
C ASP A 847 -22.37 53.10 6.66
N ILE A 848 -21.25 52.88 7.35
CA ILE A 848 -19.98 52.47 6.74
C ILE A 848 -20.12 51.12 6.01
N ILE A 849 -20.71 50.10 6.65
CA ILE A 849 -20.90 48.79 6.02
C ILE A 849 -21.75 48.91 4.75
N PHE A 850 -22.83 49.70 4.76
CA PHE A 850 -23.65 49.91 3.57
C PHE A 850 -22.89 50.62 2.45
N LYS A 851 -22.04 51.60 2.78
CA LYS A 851 -21.11 52.19 1.79
C LYS A 851 -20.13 51.16 1.23
N LEU A 852 -19.62 50.24 2.05
CA LEU A 852 -18.77 49.14 1.57
C LEU A 852 -19.54 48.19 0.64
N LEU A 853 -20.81 47.89 0.95
CA LEU A 853 -21.69 47.05 0.12
C LEU A 853 -22.05 47.70 -1.22
N ASP A 854 -22.10 49.03 -1.29
CA ASP A 854 -22.32 49.79 -2.52
C ASP A 854 -21.05 49.83 -3.40
N ASN A 855 -19.86 49.69 -2.81
CA ASN A 855 -18.57 49.67 -3.50
C ASN A 855 -18.04 48.24 -3.70
N LYS A 856 -18.82 47.39 -4.37
CA LYS A 856 -18.47 45.98 -4.59
C LYS A 856 -17.20 45.83 -5.43
N GLY A 857 -16.32 44.91 -5.02
CA GLY A 857 -15.20 44.45 -5.86
C GLY A 857 -15.70 43.56 -7.01
N GLU A 858 -14.88 43.40 -8.05
CA GLU A 858 -15.17 42.46 -9.15
C GLU A 858 -15.17 41.00 -8.64
N GLU A 859 -16.22 40.24 -8.99
CA GLU A 859 -16.30 38.81 -8.71
C GLU A 859 -16.08 37.99 -9.98
N LYS A 860 -15.25 36.96 -9.90
CA LYS A 860 -14.94 36.08 -11.03
C LYS A 860 -15.86 34.86 -11.03
N SER A 861 -16.36 34.47 -12.21
CA SER A 861 -17.32 33.37 -12.37
C SER A 861 -16.75 31.97 -12.09
N ASP A 862 -15.43 31.81 -12.16
CA ASP A 862 -14.79 30.49 -12.27
C ASP A 862 -14.48 29.84 -10.91
N MET A 863 -14.96 30.39 -9.80
CA MET A 863 -14.62 29.95 -8.43
C MET A 863 -15.72 29.13 -7.73
N PHE A 864 -16.53 28.40 -8.50
CA PHE A 864 -17.66 27.62 -7.97
C PHE A 864 -17.22 26.55 -6.96
N ASP A 865 -16.12 25.83 -7.24
CA ASP A 865 -15.69 24.63 -6.52
C ASP A 865 -15.06 24.92 -5.13
N GLU A 866 -14.77 26.20 -4.85
CA GLU A 866 -14.06 26.68 -3.66
C GLU A 866 -14.78 27.84 -2.94
N MET A 867 -16.09 28.03 -3.14
CA MET A 867 -16.83 29.19 -2.61
C MET A 867 -16.67 29.39 -1.09
N ASN A 868 -16.61 28.30 -0.29
CA ASN A 868 -16.39 28.37 1.16
C ASN A 868 -15.00 28.89 1.55
N THR A 869 -14.00 28.71 0.69
CA THR A 869 -12.64 29.26 0.88
C THR A 869 -12.56 30.67 0.29
N HIS A 870 -13.15 30.87 -0.88
CA HIS A 870 -13.20 32.15 -1.58
C HIS A 870 -13.82 33.24 -0.71
N ILE A 871 -14.95 32.96 -0.04
CA ILE A 871 -15.66 33.92 0.82
C ILE A 871 -14.83 34.45 2.00
N LEU A 872 -13.81 33.69 2.43
CA LEU A 872 -12.88 34.15 3.48
C LEU A 872 -11.82 35.11 2.93
N SER A 873 -11.49 34.98 1.64
CA SER A 873 -10.41 35.72 0.99
C SER A 873 -10.88 36.93 0.20
N SER A 874 -12.11 36.92 -0.32
CA SER A 874 -12.66 37.98 -1.17
C SER A 874 -13.10 39.22 -0.37
N SER A 875 -12.99 40.39 -1.00
CA SER A 875 -13.39 41.67 -0.40
C SER A 875 -14.88 41.69 -0.06
N ASN A 876 -15.72 41.31 -1.02
CA ASN A 876 -17.15 41.24 -0.83
C ASN A 876 -17.55 40.23 0.27
N GLY A 877 -16.85 39.09 0.36
CA GLY A 877 -17.05 38.10 1.42
C GLY A 877 -16.73 38.67 2.82
N LYS A 878 -15.62 39.39 2.97
CA LYS A 878 -15.23 40.06 4.22
C LYS A 878 -16.27 41.11 4.65
N VAL A 879 -16.81 41.89 3.70
CA VAL A 879 -17.86 42.89 4.00
C VAL A 879 -19.15 42.22 4.45
N LEU A 880 -19.59 41.14 3.79
CA LEU A 880 -20.76 40.38 4.23
C LEU A 880 -20.57 39.74 5.61
N HIS A 881 -19.36 39.26 5.91
CA HIS A 881 -18.99 38.79 7.26
C HIS A 881 -19.14 39.92 8.29
N ALA A 882 -18.60 41.10 8.03
CA ALA A 882 -18.74 42.26 8.89
C ALA A 882 -20.22 42.65 9.12
N LEU A 883 -21.07 42.61 8.10
CA LEU A 883 -22.51 42.86 8.21
C LEU A 883 -23.20 41.88 9.18
N VAL A 884 -22.86 40.59 9.11
CA VAL A 884 -23.44 39.58 10.01
C VAL A 884 -22.93 39.76 11.44
N TYR A 885 -21.62 40.01 11.64
CA TYR A 885 -21.08 40.24 12.99
C TYR A 885 -21.64 41.53 13.63
N TYR A 886 -21.81 42.59 12.84
CA TYR A 886 -22.55 43.79 13.23
C TYR A 886 -23.97 43.44 13.70
N SER A 887 -24.73 42.71 12.87
CA SER A 887 -26.11 42.33 13.17
C SER A 887 -26.20 41.51 14.45
N LEU A 888 -25.27 40.59 14.64
CA LEU A 888 -25.16 39.77 15.83
C LEU A 888 -24.83 40.58 17.09
N ARG A 889 -23.95 41.57 17.00
CA ARG A 889 -23.67 42.50 18.10
C ARG A 889 -24.89 43.30 18.47
N TYR A 890 -25.55 43.90 17.49
CA TYR A 890 -26.81 44.61 17.69
C TYR A 890 -27.85 43.69 18.37
N GLY A 891 -27.97 42.44 17.91
CA GLY A 891 -28.94 41.52 18.46
C GLY A 891 -28.63 41.01 19.86
N ARG A 892 -27.36 40.87 20.24
CA ARG A 892 -26.96 40.57 21.62
C ARG A 892 -27.28 41.72 22.57
N LEU A 893 -27.11 42.97 22.13
CA LEU A 893 -27.51 44.15 22.90
C LEU A 893 -29.04 44.29 23.04
N ASN A 894 -29.79 43.70 22.10
CA ASN A 894 -31.25 43.72 22.05
C ASN A 894 -31.86 42.33 22.30
N SER A 895 -31.21 41.50 23.13
CA SER A 895 -31.56 40.07 23.27
C SER A 895 -32.98 39.81 23.78
N SER A 896 -33.59 40.77 24.49
CA SER A 896 -34.96 40.73 24.99
C SER A 896 -36.02 40.87 23.89
N ASN A 897 -35.65 41.37 22.70
CA ASN A 897 -36.59 41.62 21.63
C ASN A 897 -36.83 40.36 20.78
N ALA A 898 -38.03 40.23 20.21
CA ALA A 898 -38.32 39.15 19.27
C ALA A 898 -37.46 39.28 18.00
N ILE A 899 -37.44 40.48 17.42
CA ILE A 899 -36.62 40.89 16.27
C ILE A 899 -35.39 41.63 16.79
N LYS A 900 -34.20 41.15 16.44
CA LYS A 900 -32.93 41.59 17.03
C LYS A 900 -31.92 42.09 15.99
N TRP A 901 -32.38 42.51 14.83
CA TRP A 901 -31.58 43.20 13.82
C TRP A 901 -32.41 44.35 13.24
N GLU A 902 -31.74 45.33 12.64
CA GLU A 902 -32.39 46.50 12.07
C GLU A 902 -33.06 46.19 10.73
N ASP A 903 -34.13 46.94 10.42
CA ASP A 903 -34.92 46.76 9.19
C ASP A 903 -34.07 46.95 7.93
N ASP A 904 -33.10 47.88 7.92
CA ASP A 904 -32.22 48.10 6.76
C ASP A 904 -31.41 46.84 6.42
N VAL A 905 -30.85 46.19 7.43
CA VAL A 905 -30.04 44.97 7.26
C VAL A 905 -30.92 43.78 6.84
N LYS A 906 -32.08 43.65 7.47
CA LYS A 906 -33.10 42.66 7.10
C LYS A 906 -33.54 42.83 5.65
N ASN A 907 -33.78 44.08 5.23
CA ASN A 907 -34.17 44.43 3.87
C ASN A 907 -33.06 44.11 2.87
N PHE A 908 -31.80 44.38 3.21
CA PHE A 908 -30.66 44.01 2.37
C PHE A 908 -30.67 42.52 2.00
N PHE A 909 -30.75 41.62 2.99
CA PHE A 909 -30.79 40.18 2.73
C PHE A 909 -32.07 39.75 2.00
N THR A 910 -33.22 40.32 2.38
CA THR A 910 -34.51 40.00 1.75
C THR A 910 -34.53 40.35 0.26
N GLN A 911 -33.91 41.48 -0.13
CA GLN A 911 -33.81 41.89 -1.53
C GLN A 911 -32.88 41.00 -2.36
N GLN A 912 -31.92 40.30 -1.74
CA GLN A 912 -31.02 39.40 -2.49
C GLN A 912 -31.75 38.15 -3.03
N PHE A 913 -32.89 37.77 -2.44
CA PHE A 913 -33.68 36.63 -2.94
C PHE A 913 -34.21 36.82 -4.37
N ALA A 914 -34.31 38.06 -4.85
CA ALA A 914 -34.75 38.38 -6.20
C ALA A 914 -33.61 38.44 -7.23
N LYS A 915 -32.35 38.24 -6.80
CA LYS A 915 -31.15 38.41 -7.64
C LYS A 915 -30.48 37.07 -7.91
N ASP A 916 -29.96 36.88 -9.12
CA ASP A 916 -29.25 35.68 -9.55
C ASP A 916 -28.02 36.06 -10.39
N ASP A 917 -27.04 36.68 -9.72
CA ASP A 917 -25.75 37.06 -10.31
C ASP A 917 -24.57 36.37 -9.59
N VAL A 918 -23.34 36.63 -10.03
CA VAL A 918 -22.13 36.03 -9.42
C VAL A 918 -22.01 36.41 -7.93
N TYR A 919 -22.48 37.59 -7.53
CA TYR A 919 -22.47 38.06 -6.15
C TYR A 919 -23.51 37.33 -5.28
N SER A 920 -24.64 36.90 -5.85
CA SER A 920 -25.64 36.07 -5.16
C SER A 920 -25.01 34.81 -4.56
N LEU A 921 -24.02 34.18 -5.21
CA LEU A 921 -23.36 32.99 -4.66
C LEU A 921 -22.71 33.26 -3.28
N LEU A 922 -22.07 34.41 -3.10
CA LEU A 922 -21.47 34.80 -1.81
C LEU A 922 -22.54 35.04 -0.75
N VAL A 923 -23.63 35.73 -1.12
CA VAL A 923 -24.74 36.01 -0.19
C VAL A 923 -25.37 34.70 0.30
N PHE A 924 -25.68 33.78 -0.59
CA PHE A 924 -26.33 32.51 -0.24
C PHE A 924 -25.40 31.60 0.57
N THR A 925 -24.09 31.66 0.32
CA THR A 925 -23.07 31.03 1.19
C THR A 925 -23.10 31.62 2.60
N ILE A 926 -23.23 32.95 2.75
CA ILE A 926 -23.38 33.62 4.07
C ILE A 926 -24.68 33.20 4.76
N LEU A 927 -25.80 33.19 4.05
CA LEU A 927 -27.10 32.80 4.61
C LEU A 927 -27.07 31.36 5.13
N GLY A 928 -26.48 30.43 4.38
CA GLY A 928 -26.29 29.03 4.80
C GLY A 928 -25.37 28.91 6.02
N LYS A 929 -24.18 29.54 5.96
CA LYS A 929 -23.17 29.53 7.05
C LYS A 929 -23.71 30.08 8.37
N TYR A 930 -24.52 31.14 8.31
CA TYR A 930 -25.03 31.85 9.48
C TYR A 930 -26.50 31.55 9.80
N LEU A 931 -27.11 30.49 9.26
CA LEU A 931 -28.53 30.20 9.45
C LEU A 931 -28.98 30.22 10.93
N ARG A 932 -28.22 29.60 11.85
CA ARG A 932 -28.53 29.64 13.30
C ARG A 932 -28.43 31.04 13.90
N HIS A 933 -27.45 31.81 13.44
CA HIS A 933 -27.26 33.20 13.86
C HIS A 933 -28.42 34.08 13.37
N LEU A 934 -28.89 33.86 12.14
CA LEU A 934 -30.08 34.51 11.60
C LEU A 934 -31.35 34.10 12.37
N GLN A 935 -31.48 32.84 12.77
CA GLN A 935 -32.61 32.37 13.59
C GLN A 935 -32.62 33.02 14.99
N PHE A 936 -31.44 33.27 15.56
CA PHE A 936 -31.31 34.05 16.80
C PHE A 936 -31.80 35.50 16.60
N LEU A 937 -31.44 36.12 15.48
CA LEU A 937 -31.83 37.49 15.14
C LEU A 937 -33.32 37.63 14.88
N ASP A 938 -33.90 36.75 14.06
CA ASP A 938 -35.31 36.78 13.68
C ASP A 938 -35.77 35.38 13.23
N LYS A 939 -36.27 34.59 14.20
CA LYS A 939 -36.71 33.22 13.95
C LYS A 939 -37.84 33.14 12.91
N VAL A 940 -38.81 34.05 13.00
CA VAL A 940 -39.98 34.07 12.11
C VAL A 940 -39.53 34.38 10.68
N TRP A 941 -38.63 35.35 10.49
CA TRP A 941 -38.10 35.66 9.15
C TRP A 941 -37.37 34.47 8.51
N VAL A 942 -36.59 33.70 9.29
CA VAL A 942 -35.92 32.49 8.78
C VAL A 942 -36.94 31.43 8.38
N GLU A 943 -37.98 31.20 9.19
CA GLU A 943 -39.03 30.22 8.91
C GLU A 943 -39.83 30.61 7.65
N ASP A 944 -40.27 31.87 7.54
CA ASP A 944 -41.03 32.39 6.40
C ASP A 944 -40.24 32.41 5.08
N ASN A 945 -38.90 32.52 5.17
CA ASN A 945 -38.02 32.61 4.01
C ASN A 945 -37.12 31.39 3.83
N PHE A 946 -37.39 30.28 4.52
CA PHE A 946 -36.51 29.10 4.50
C PHE A 946 -36.24 28.59 3.07
N ASN A 947 -37.30 28.45 2.27
CA ASN A 947 -37.21 28.04 0.86
C ASN A 947 -36.59 29.10 -0.06
N LYS A 948 -36.49 30.36 0.40
CA LYS A 948 -35.78 31.41 -0.34
C LYS A 948 -34.30 31.45 0.05
N ILE A 949 -33.95 31.09 1.29
CA ILE A 949 -32.57 30.89 1.74
C ILE A 949 -31.98 29.63 1.08
N PHE A 950 -32.78 28.56 0.94
CA PHE A 950 -32.42 27.34 0.23
C PHE A 950 -33.27 27.19 -1.05
N PRO A 951 -32.98 27.95 -2.12
CA PRO A 951 -33.85 28.07 -3.28
C PRO A 951 -33.92 26.78 -4.10
N VAL A 952 -34.93 25.94 -3.86
CA VAL A 952 -35.08 24.63 -4.49
C VAL A 952 -35.02 24.69 -6.02
N ASN A 953 -35.53 25.76 -6.63
CA ASN A 953 -35.54 25.92 -8.09
C ASN A 953 -34.22 26.45 -8.68
N ASN A 954 -33.28 26.93 -7.86
CA ASN A 954 -31.95 27.37 -8.29
C ASN A 954 -30.88 26.48 -7.64
N THR A 955 -30.47 25.43 -8.36
CA THR A 955 -29.51 24.42 -7.85
C THR A 955 -28.16 25.02 -7.45
N LYS A 956 -27.68 26.07 -8.13
CA LYS A 956 -26.39 26.71 -7.81
C LYS A 956 -26.44 27.40 -6.44
N LEU A 957 -27.44 28.26 -6.22
CA LEU A 957 -27.61 28.98 -4.96
C LEU A 957 -28.03 28.05 -3.80
N TRP A 958 -28.84 27.04 -4.10
CA TRP A 958 -29.18 25.99 -3.15
C TRP A 958 -27.94 25.22 -2.69
N ASN A 959 -27.09 24.79 -3.63
CA ASN A 959 -25.86 24.06 -3.31
C ASN A 959 -24.90 24.92 -2.45
N ALA A 960 -24.73 26.20 -2.79
CA ALA A 960 -23.91 27.13 -2.00
C ALA A 960 -24.39 27.22 -0.53
N SER A 961 -25.70 27.39 -0.32
CA SER A 961 -26.30 27.49 1.02
C SER A 961 -26.21 26.17 1.79
N MET A 962 -26.51 25.04 1.14
CA MET A 962 -26.45 23.70 1.73
C MET A 962 -25.03 23.34 2.18
N THR A 963 -24.06 23.56 1.29
CA THR A 963 -22.64 23.28 1.57
C THR A 963 -22.17 24.14 2.75
N ALA A 964 -22.48 25.43 2.73
CA ALA A 964 -22.06 26.36 3.77
C ALA A 964 -22.66 26.02 5.15
N TYR A 965 -23.93 25.59 5.18
CA TYR A 965 -24.59 25.18 6.42
C TYR A 965 -23.88 23.98 7.06
N PHE A 966 -23.70 22.87 6.32
CA PHE A 966 -23.10 21.66 6.87
C PHE A 966 -21.61 21.80 7.18
N PHE A 967 -20.89 22.66 6.45
CA PHE A 967 -19.46 22.89 6.70
C PHE A 967 -19.20 23.71 7.98
N HIS A 968 -20.09 24.62 8.36
CA HIS A 968 -19.85 25.58 9.45
C HIS A 968 -20.75 25.42 10.68
N THR A 969 -21.79 24.59 10.62
CA THR A 969 -22.85 24.57 11.64
C THR A 969 -22.98 23.20 12.32
N GLU A 970 -23.02 23.19 13.65
CA GLU A 970 -23.34 21.98 14.41
C GLU A 970 -24.81 21.60 14.27
N ARG A 971 -25.08 20.30 14.18
CA ARG A 971 -26.41 19.75 13.90
C ARG A 971 -27.30 19.83 15.14
N THR A 972 -28.34 20.66 15.09
CA THR A 972 -29.31 20.84 16.19
C THR A 972 -30.70 20.38 15.80
N GLN A 973 -31.42 19.86 16.79
CA GLN A 973 -32.75 19.25 16.65
C GLN A 973 -33.79 20.18 15.99
N GLY A 974 -33.82 21.47 16.37
CA GLY A 974 -34.86 22.41 15.92
C GLY A 974 -34.83 22.78 14.43
N ILE A 975 -33.72 22.59 13.73
CA ILE A 975 -33.60 22.92 12.30
C ILE A 975 -33.98 21.74 11.41
N TYR A 976 -33.90 20.50 11.92
CA TYR A 976 -34.21 19.29 11.14
C TYR A 976 -35.62 19.32 10.56
N SER A 977 -36.61 19.70 11.39
CA SER A 977 -38.01 19.79 10.97
C SER A 977 -38.23 20.78 9.83
N LEU A 978 -37.45 21.88 9.77
CA LEU A 978 -37.52 22.83 8.65
C LEU A 978 -36.99 22.21 7.35
N PHE A 979 -35.89 21.46 7.40
CA PHE A 979 -35.38 20.72 6.23
C PHE A 979 -36.39 19.65 5.76
N LYS A 980 -37.00 18.91 6.68
CA LYS A 980 -37.99 17.86 6.37
C LYS A 980 -39.27 18.45 5.78
N ASN A 981 -39.92 19.37 6.49
CA ASN A 981 -41.23 19.90 6.10
C ASN A 981 -41.21 20.68 4.77
N ASN A 982 -40.04 21.14 4.35
CA ASN A 982 -39.85 21.89 3.11
C ASN A 982 -39.24 21.04 1.96
N GLY A 983 -39.11 19.71 2.11
CA GLY A 983 -38.69 18.82 1.02
C GLY A 983 -37.19 18.86 0.68
N HIS A 984 -36.35 19.42 1.56
CA HIS A 984 -34.91 19.54 1.30
C HIS A 984 -34.14 18.26 1.61
N ILE A 985 -34.66 17.39 2.47
CA ILE A 985 -34.04 16.09 2.78
C ILE A 985 -34.07 15.21 1.54
N GLU A 986 -35.25 15.07 0.93
CA GLU A 986 -35.49 14.29 -0.29
C GLU A 986 -34.61 14.80 -1.42
N LYS A 987 -34.62 16.12 -1.66
CA LYS A 987 -33.76 16.74 -2.66
C LYS A 987 -32.27 16.48 -2.41
N ALA A 988 -31.80 16.59 -1.17
CA ALA A 988 -30.39 16.34 -0.84
C ALA A 988 -29.99 14.87 -1.05
N LEU A 989 -30.90 13.92 -0.80
CA LEU A 989 -30.64 12.50 -1.03
C LEU A 989 -30.62 12.13 -2.54
N GLU A 990 -31.29 12.91 -3.38
CA GLU A 990 -31.33 12.72 -4.84
C GLU A 990 -30.26 13.51 -5.60
N SER A 991 -29.70 14.57 -5.02
CA SER A 991 -28.73 15.44 -5.67
C SER A 991 -27.32 14.83 -5.70
N SER A 992 -26.62 14.98 -6.83
CA SER A 992 -25.18 14.71 -6.92
C SER A 992 -24.37 15.94 -6.50
N PHE A 993 -23.83 15.91 -5.30
CA PHE A 993 -22.87 16.92 -4.83
C PHE A 993 -21.47 16.60 -5.37
N GLU A 994 -20.75 17.59 -5.89
CA GLU A 994 -19.36 17.43 -6.40
C GLU A 994 -18.39 16.94 -5.32
N LYS A 995 -18.65 17.27 -4.05
CA LYS A 995 -17.98 16.73 -2.87
C LYS A 995 -19.00 15.92 -2.07
N GLY A 996 -18.86 14.58 -2.07
CA GLY A 996 -19.82 13.63 -1.45
C GLY A 996 -20.10 13.80 0.05
N ALA A 997 -19.44 14.75 0.73
CA ALA A 997 -19.57 15.05 2.16
C ALA A 997 -20.98 15.53 2.58
N ILE A 998 -21.67 16.34 1.77
CA ILE A 998 -22.99 16.91 2.15
C ILE A 998 -24.04 15.82 2.32
N LYS A 999 -24.02 14.81 1.45
CA LYS A 999 -24.94 13.66 1.54
C LYS A 999 -24.63 12.80 2.77
N GLU A 1000 -23.36 12.68 3.16
CA GLU A 1000 -22.98 12.03 4.43
C GLU A 1000 -23.47 12.85 5.63
N ASP A 1001 -23.31 14.18 5.60
CA ASP A 1001 -23.79 15.07 6.65
C ASP A 1001 -25.31 15.02 6.80
N MET A 1002 -26.05 14.98 5.69
CA MET A 1002 -27.51 14.85 5.69
C MET A 1002 -27.95 13.52 6.30
N ILE A 1003 -27.38 12.39 5.89
CA ILE A 1003 -27.71 11.07 6.46
C ILE A 1003 -27.37 11.02 7.96
N SER A 1004 -26.26 11.63 8.35
CA SER A 1004 -25.88 11.74 9.75
C SER A 1004 -26.86 12.62 10.54
N PHE A 1005 -27.44 13.66 9.92
CA PHE A 1005 -28.52 14.47 10.52
C PHE A 1005 -29.80 13.66 10.71
N ILE A 1006 -30.18 12.83 9.75
CA ILE A 1006 -31.32 11.88 9.84
C ILE A 1006 -31.09 10.86 10.96
N CYS A 1007 -29.89 10.31 11.08
CA CYS A 1007 -29.55 9.39 12.17
C CYS A 1007 -29.68 10.07 13.55
N ILE A 1008 -29.25 11.33 13.68
CA ILE A 1008 -29.44 12.10 14.91
C ILE A 1008 -30.94 12.32 15.19
N ALA A 1009 -31.74 12.66 14.18
CA ALA A 1009 -33.18 12.85 14.33
C ALA A 1009 -33.89 11.57 14.81
N TYR A 1010 -33.52 10.41 14.25
CA TYR A 1010 -34.01 9.10 14.67
C TYR A 1010 -33.66 8.80 16.13
N ILE A 1011 -32.40 8.98 16.52
CA ILE A 1011 -31.94 8.67 17.88
C ILE A 1011 -32.65 9.54 18.93
N ASN A 1012 -33.02 10.78 18.59
CA ASN A 1012 -33.72 11.71 19.50
C ASN A 1012 -35.26 11.71 19.33
N ASP A 1013 -35.83 10.71 18.65
CA ASP A 1013 -37.29 10.57 18.42
C ASP A 1013 -37.96 11.77 17.72
N ILE A 1014 -37.20 12.55 16.96
CA ILE A 1014 -37.72 13.67 16.17
C ILE A 1014 -38.37 13.15 14.89
N ASP A 1015 -37.77 12.12 14.30
CA ASP A 1015 -38.22 11.53 13.05
C ASP A 1015 -37.82 10.07 12.94
N SER A 1016 -38.82 9.19 12.94
CA SER A 1016 -38.62 7.74 12.83
C SER A 1016 -38.86 7.18 11.44
N GLU A 1017 -39.51 7.92 10.54
CA GLU A 1017 -39.98 7.38 9.26
C GLU A 1017 -38.87 7.44 8.22
N THR A 1018 -38.23 8.60 8.08
CA THR A 1018 -37.29 8.87 6.98
C THR A 1018 -36.10 7.93 6.94
N ILE A 1019 -35.61 7.44 8.09
CA ILE A 1019 -34.51 6.47 8.11
C ILE A 1019 -34.94 5.10 7.52
N PHE A 1020 -36.17 4.65 7.77
CA PHE A 1020 -36.70 3.40 7.22
C PHE A 1020 -37.06 3.56 5.75
N ASP A 1021 -37.54 4.73 5.33
CA ASP A 1021 -37.75 5.02 3.91
C ASP A 1021 -36.45 4.88 3.11
N ILE A 1022 -35.33 5.37 3.66
CA ILE A 1022 -34.00 5.20 3.05
C ILE A 1022 -33.60 3.72 3.01
N ILE A 1023 -33.77 2.98 4.10
CA ILE A 1023 -33.43 1.54 4.16
C ILE A 1023 -34.23 0.77 3.10
N ASN A 1024 -35.52 1.05 2.97
CA ASN A 1024 -36.43 0.40 2.02
C ASN A 1024 -36.28 0.89 0.57
N SER A 1025 -35.58 2.02 0.34
CA SER A 1025 -35.35 2.56 -1.01
C SER A 1025 -34.33 1.77 -1.83
N ASN A 1026 -33.67 0.76 -1.26
CA ASN A 1026 -32.60 -0.04 -1.89
C ASN A 1026 -31.43 0.77 -2.45
N LYS A 1027 -31.17 1.98 -1.91
CA LYS A 1027 -30.01 2.79 -2.27
C LYS A 1027 -28.80 2.44 -1.39
N LYS A 1028 -27.98 1.46 -1.81
CA LYS A 1028 -26.81 0.93 -1.07
C LYS A 1028 -25.95 2.00 -0.38
N ASP A 1029 -25.45 2.99 -1.12
CA ASP A 1029 -24.57 4.07 -0.60
C ASP A 1029 -25.20 4.82 0.59
N ASN A 1030 -26.52 4.99 0.61
CA ASN A 1030 -27.20 5.65 1.71
C ASN A 1030 -27.22 4.77 2.96
N VAL A 1031 -27.48 3.47 2.80
CA VAL A 1031 -27.54 2.52 3.91
C VAL A 1031 -26.17 2.32 4.55
N LEU A 1032 -25.10 2.24 3.75
CA LEU A 1032 -23.71 2.21 4.27
C LEU A 1032 -23.42 3.45 5.14
N ARG A 1033 -23.82 4.64 4.69
CA ARG A 1033 -23.66 5.89 5.47
C ARG A 1033 -24.51 5.91 6.75
N ILE A 1034 -25.68 5.26 6.76
CA ILE A 1034 -26.50 5.09 7.98
C ILE A 1034 -25.74 4.24 8.99
N ILE A 1035 -25.19 3.09 8.58
CA ILE A 1035 -24.45 2.18 9.46
C ILE A 1035 -23.29 2.93 10.13
N ARG A 1036 -22.42 3.55 9.32
CA ARG A 1036 -21.26 4.34 9.79
C ARG A 1036 -21.66 5.47 10.73
N SER A 1037 -22.75 6.18 10.42
CA SER A 1037 -23.25 7.28 11.24
C SER A 1037 -23.72 6.81 12.61
N LEU A 1038 -24.48 5.71 12.66
CA LEU A 1038 -25.00 5.16 13.92
C LEU A 1038 -23.90 4.59 14.80
N VAL A 1039 -22.89 3.93 14.24
CA VAL A 1039 -21.70 3.46 14.98
C VAL A 1039 -20.96 4.64 15.61
N ARG A 1040 -20.72 5.72 14.86
CA ARG A 1040 -20.09 6.96 15.37
C ARG A 1040 -20.91 7.59 16.51
N ILE A 1041 -22.23 7.61 16.40
CA ILE A 1041 -23.13 8.13 17.45
C ILE A 1041 -23.05 7.26 18.72
N TYR A 1042 -23.14 5.94 18.57
CA TYR A 1042 -23.08 5.01 19.69
C TYR A 1042 -21.73 5.08 20.41
N ARG A 1043 -20.59 5.07 19.69
CA ARG A 1043 -19.25 5.15 20.30
C ARG A 1043 -19.05 6.40 21.17
N LYS A 1044 -19.69 7.52 20.83
CA LYS A 1044 -19.61 8.78 21.61
C LYS A 1044 -20.43 8.77 22.89
N LYS A 1045 -21.58 8.10 22.92
CA LYS A 1045 -22.54 8.16 24.04
C LYS A 1045 -22.60 6.88 24.88
N GLN A 1046 -22.41 5.71 24.27
CA GLN A 1046 -22.50 4.38 24.88
C GLN A 1046 -23.77 4.14 25.72
N ASP A 1047 -24.89 4.71 25.27
CA ASP A 1047 -26.16 4.70 25.99
C ASP A 1047 -27.02 3.46 25.64
N LYS A 1048 -27.78 2.97 26.63
CA LYS A 1048 -28.62 1.76 26.47
C LYS A 1048 -29.78 1.98 25.50
N GLU A 1049 -30.45 3.12 25.55
CA GLU A 1049 -31.58 3.44 24.69
C GLU A 1049 -31.13 3.55 23.22
N ILE A 1050 -29.97 4.17 22.99
CA ILE A 1050 -29.35 4.25 21.65
C ILE A 1050 -29.07 2.85 21.10
N ARG A 1051 -28.53 1.95 21.93
CA ARG A 1051 -28.27 0.56 21.53
C ARG A 1051 -29.54 -0.16 21.08
N ASP A 1052 -30.64 -0.03 21.81
CA ASP A 1052 -31.89 -0.70 21.45
C ASP A 1052 -32.45 -0.15 20.13
N LYS A 1053 -32.32 1.17 19.89
CA LYS A 1053 -32.64 1.81 18.60
C LYS A 1053 -31.73 1.31 17.46
N VAL A 1054 -30.42 1.21 17.68
CA VAL A 1054 -29.49 0.67 16.67
C VAL A 1054 -29.78 -0.80 16.35
N LYS A 1055 -30.10 -1.62 17.36
CA LYS A 1055 -30.52 -3.03 17.12
C LYS A 1055 -31.77 -3.13 16.25
N LYS A 1056 -32.74 -2.21 16.42
CA LYS A 1056 -33.93 -2.14 15.56
C LYS A 1056 -33.56 -1.81 14.11
N ILE A 1057 -32.65 -0.86 13.90
CA ILE A 1057 -32.12 -0.53 12.57
C ILE A 1057 -31.37 -1.71 11.95
N TRP A 1058 -30.52 -2.40 12.72
CA TRP A 1058 -29.80 -3.59 12.26
C TRP A 1058 -30.76 -4.66 11.71
N LYS A 1059 -31.82 -5.00 12.46
CA LYS A 1059 -32.85 -5.94 12.00
C LYS A 1059 -33.56 -5.44 10.75
N GLY A 1060 -33.89 -4.15 10.69
CA GLY A 1060 -34.52 -3.54 9.51
C GLY A 1060 -33.66 -3.65 8.24
N ILE A 1061 -32.36 -3.33 8.34
CA ILE A 1061 -31.43 -3.44 7.21
C ILE A 1061 -31.26 -4.91 6.79
N TYR A 1062 -31.10 -5.83 7.74
CA TYR A 1062 -30.95 -7.25 7.44
C TYR A 1062 -32.17 -7.78 6.66
N GLU A 1063 -33.39 -7.49 7.11
CA GLU A 1063 -34.60 -7.96 6.43
C GLU A 1063 -34.76 -7.36 5.03
N ALA A 1064 -34.39 -6.09 4.83
CA ALA A 1064 -34.45 -5.42 3.54
C ALA A 1064 -33.41 -5.96 2.53
N TYR A 1065 -32.21 -6.36 2.99
CA TYR A 1065 -31.08 -6.70 2.10
C TYR A 1065 -30.73 -8.19 2.04
N LYS A 1066 -31.30 -9.08 2.86
CA LYS A 1066 -30.96 -10.52 2.88
C LYS A 1066 -31.13 -11.25 1.54
N SER A 1067 -31.93 -10.71 0.62
CA SER A 1067 -32.17 -11.26 -0.72
C SER A 1067 -31.75 -10.29 -1.84
N SER A 1068 -30.99 -9.24 -1.51
CA SER A 1068 -30.50 -8.24 -2.47
C SER A 1068 -29.19 -8.68 -3.13
N GLU A 1069 -28.90 -8.17 -4.33
CA GLU A 1069 -27.59 -8.31 -4.98
C GLU A 1069 -26.48 -7.60 -4.17
N ASP A 1070 -26.82 -6.58 -3.38
CA ASP A 1070 -25.89 -5.82 -2.54
C ASP A 1070 -25.63 -6.45 -1.15
N VAL A 1071 -26.08 -7.71 -0.93
CA VAL A 1071 -26.04 -8.36 0.40
C VAL A 1071 -24.62 -8.41 0.98
N ASP A 1072 -23.62 -8.72 0.17
CA ASP A 1072 -22.24 -8.91 0.61
C ASP A 1072 -21.67 -7.64 1.27
N GLU A 1073 -21.77 -6.49 0.61
CA GLU A 1073 -21.19 -5.23 1.07
C GLU A 1073 -21.95 -4.65 2.27
N ILE A 1074 -23.29 -4.70 2.24
CA ILE A 1074 -24.11 -4.23 3.35
C ILE A 1074 -23.89 -5.10 4.59
N PHE A 1075 -23.82 -6.42 4.44
CA PHE A 1075 -23.66 -7.32 5.58
C PHE A 1075 -22.25 -7.24 6.16
N ALA A 1076 -21.23 -7.01 5.33
CA ALA A 1076 -19.88 -6.69 5.78
C ALA A 1076 -19.87 -5.44 6.66
N GLU A 1077 -20.51 -4.34 6.23
CA GLU A 1077 -20.57 -3.09 7.00
C GLU A 1077 -21.41 -3.25 8.29
N LEU A 1078 -22.48 -4.05 8.28
CA LEU A 1078 -23.30 -4.34 9.46
C LEU A 1078 -22.51 -5.01 10.61
N THR A 1079 -21.35 -5.60 10.33
CA THR A 1079 -20.47 -6.15 11.38
C THR A 1079 -19.98 -5.08 12.36
N GLU A 1080 -19.93 -3.81 11.96
CA GLU A 1080 -19.58 -2.71 12.88
C GLU A 1080 -20.56 -2.60 14.06
N PHE A 1081 -21.80 -3.10 13.92
CA PHE A 1081 -22.77 -3.12 15.01
C PHE A 1081 -22.48 -4.18 16.08
N PHE A 1082 -21.49 -5.08 15.91
CA PHE A 1082 -21.10 -6.02 16.98
C PHE A 1082 -20.68 -5.31 18.27
N VAL A 1083 -20.21 -4.06 18.19
CA VAL A 1083 -19.85 -3.22 19.34
C VAL A 1083 -21.00 -2.97 20.32
N ILE A 1084 -22.27 -3.08 19.86
CA ILE A 1084 -23.45 -2.85 20.69
C ILE A 1084 -23.92 -4.12 21.42
N ILE A 1085 -23.30 -5.28 21.16
CA ILE A 1085 -23.74 -6.57 21.72
C ILE A 1085 -23.17 -6.77 23.12
N ASP A 1086 -24.04 -6.79 24.14
CA ASP A 1086 -23.65 -7.20 25.51
C ASP A 1086 -24.01 -8.66 25.83
N LYS A 1087 -24.98 -9.19 25.10
CA LYS A 1087 -25.53 -10.54 25.24
C LYS A 1087 -25.95 -11.04 23.87
N ILE A 1088 -25.57 -12.29 23.58
CA ILE A 1088 -26.02 -13.03 22.40
C ILE A 1088 -27.24 -13.84 22.81
N GLU A 1089 -28.36 -13.63 22.11
CA GLU A 1089 -29.59 -14.41 22.28
C GLU A 1089 -29.73 -15.40 21.13
N GLU A 1090 -30.31 -16.57 21.39
CA GLU A 1090 -30.42 -17.63 20.38
C GLU A 1090 -31.17 -17.18 19.12
N GLY A 1091 -32.18 -16.32 19.28
CA GLY A 1091 -32.94 -15.72 18.19
C GLY A 1091 -32.14 -14.74 17.31
N ASP A 1092 -31.03 -14.19 17.80
CA ASP A 1092 -30.16 -13.28 17.03
C ASP A 1092 -29.09 -14.04 16.23
N MET A 1093 -28.89 -15.35 16.48
CA MET A 1093 -27.81 -16.13 15.85
C MET A 1093 -27.85 -16.14 14.31
N PRO A 1094 -29.00 -16.31 13.64
CA PRO A 1094 -29.06 -16.25 12.18
C PRO A 1094 -28.57 -14.89 11.63
N LEU A 1095 -28.97 -13.79 12.27
CA LEU A 1095 -28.54 -12.43 11.93
C LEU A 1095 -27.01 -12.29 12.10
N LEU A 1096 -26.48 -12.69 13.25
CA LEU A 1096 -25.04 -12.55 13.55
C LEU A 1096 -24.16 -13.42 12.64
N VAL A 1097 -24.57 -14.66 12.39
CA VAL A 1097 -23.83 -15.58 11.52
C VAL A 1097 -23.86 -15.09 10.08
N ASN A 1098 -25.04 -14.71 9.56
CA ASN A 1098 -25.15 -14.26 8.18
C ASN A 1098 -24.42 -12.94 7.95
N THR A 1099 -24.46 -12.00 8.89
CA THR A 1099 -23.71 -10.74 8.76
C THR A 1099 -22.20 -10.96 8.81
N ALA A 1100 -21.72 -11.72 9.80
CA ALA A 1100 -20.30 -12.03 9.92
C ALA A 1100 -19.74 -12.85 8.74
N LYS A 1101 -20.55 -13.71 8.12
CA LYS A 1101 -20.15 -14.52 6.96
C LYS A 1101 -19.60 -13.66 5.81
N TYR A 1102 -20.18 -12.47 5.58
CA TYR A 1102 -19.78 -11.58 4.48
C TYR A 1102 -18.69 -10.58 4.87
N THR A 1103 -18.10 -10.70 6.06
CA THR A 1103 -16.96 -9.85 6.42
C THR A 1103 -15.85 -10.02 5.40
N THR A 1104 -15.52 -8.94 4.69
CA THR A 1104 -14.43 -8.91 3.72
C THR A 1104 -13.22 -8.19 4.31
N GLY A 1105 -12.03 -8.61 3.88
CA GLY A 1105 -10.75 -8.06 4.34
C GLY A 1105 -10.41 -6.67 3.81
N LEU A 1106 -11.26 -6.08 2.97
CA LEU A 1106 -10.99 -4.84 2.25
C LEU A 1106 -12.25 -3.99 2.17
N ASP A 1107 -12.31 -2.92 2.96
CA ASP A 1107 -13.20 -1.79 2.68
C ASP A 1107 -12.69 -1.10 1.40
N TYR A 1108 -13.47 -1.22 0.31
CA TYR A 1108 -13.17 -0.58 -0.98
C TYR A 1108 -13.06 0.95 -0.92
N THR A 1109 -13.56 1.57 0.17
CA THR A 1109 -13.58 3.02 0.35
C THR A 1109 -12.52 3.56 1.31
N THR A 1110 -12.07 2.79 2.31
CA THR A 1110 -11.07 3.25 3.29
C THR A 1110 -9.74 2.51 3.26
N GLY A 1111 -9.66 1.36 2.58
CA GLY A 1111 -8.47 0.51 2.60
C GLY A 1111 -8.18 -0.12 3.96
N LEU A 1112 -9.13 -0.09 4.91
CA LEU A 1112 -9.03 -0.73 6.22
C LEU A 1112 -9.85 -2.03 6.24
N ASP A 1113 -9.35 -3.03 6.97
CA ASP A 1113 -10.00 -4.33 7.12
C ASP A 1113 -11.09 -4.27 8.21
N ASN A 1114 -12.36 -4.33 7.81
CA ASN A 1114 -13.50 -4.34 8.74
C ASN A 1114 -13.50 -5.56 9.68
N SER A 1115 -12.73 -6.61 9.36
CA SER A 1115 -12.56 -7.77 10.24
C SER A 1115 -11.88 -7.44 11.56
N TYR A 1116 -11.05 -6.39 11.62
CA TYR A 1116 -10.39 -5.96 12.87
C TYR A 1116 -11.41 -5.73 13.99
N GLN A 1117 -12.47 -4.96 13.69
CA GLN A 1117 -13.47 -4.58 14.69
C GLN A 1117 -14.29 -5.80 15.09
N LEU A 1118 -14.67 -6.63 14.11
CA LEU A 1118 -15.41 -7.85 14.37
C LEU A 1118 -14.62 -8.82 15.27
N ILE A 1119 -13.34 -9.04 14.98
CA ILE A 1119 -12.45 -9.88 15.80
C ILE A 1119 -12.29 -9.31 17.21
N GLU A 1120 -12.18 -7.99 17.35
CA GLU A 1120 -12.14 -7.34 18.66
C GLU A 1120 -13.38 -7.62 19.50
N GLU A 1121 -14.56 -7.45 18.91
CA GLU A 1121 -15.82 -7.68 19.59
C GLU A 1121 -16.08 -9.17 19.85
N MET A 1122 -15.71 -10.06 18.92
CA MET A 1122 -15.73 -11.51 19.13
C MET A 1122 -14.82 -11.92 20.27
N ALA A 1123 -13.61 -11.35 20.38
CA ALA A 1123 -12.70 -11.63 21.48
C ALA A 1123 -13.24 -11.15 22.83
N ARG A 1124 -13.93 -10.00 22.86
CA ARG A 1124 -14.64 -9.51 24.06
C ARG A 1124 -15.75 -10.47 24.50
N LEU A 1125 -16.49 -11.05 23.55
CA LEU A 1125 -17.64 -11.94 23.82
C LEU A 1125 -17.26 -13.41 24.05
N SER A 1126 -16.13 -13.86 23.50
CA SER A 1126 -15.71 -15.28 23.45
C SER A 1126 -15.67 -16.00 24.80
N LYS A 1127 -15.31 -15.30 25.88
CA LYS A 1127 -15.25 -15.90 27.22
C LYS A 1127 -16.65 -16.25 27.76
N LYS A 1128 -17.67 -15.46 27.42
CA LYS A 1128 -19.03 -15.60 27.94
C LYS A 1128 -19.93 -16.43 27.02
N TYR A 1129 -19.65 -16.39 25.71
CA TYR A 1129 -20.44 -17.05 24.66
C TYR A 1129 -19.57 -17.88 23.71
N PRO A 1130 -18.76 -18.83 24.22
CA PRO A 1130 -17.78 -19.54 23.39
C PRO A 1130 -18.41 -20.39 22.29
N LYS A 1131 -19.59 -20.98 22.54
CA LYS A 1131 -20.31 -21.80 21.55
C LYS A 1131 -20.85 -20.98 20.40
N GLU A 1132 -21.41 -19.80 20.70
CA GLU A 1132 -21.95 -18.87 19.71
C GLU A 1132 -20.84 -18.26 18.87
N ILE A 1133 -19.74 -17.83 19.52
CA ILE A 1133 -18.57 -17.28 18.83
C ILE A 1133 -17.89 -18.34 17.96
N GLY A 1134 -17.83 -19.60 18.39
CA GLY A 1134 -17.34 -20.71 17.57
C GLY A 1134 -18.16 -20.86 16.28
N LYS A 1135 -19.49 -20.81 16.36
CA LYS A 1135 -20.38 -20.86 15.17
C LYS A 1135 -20.15 -19.67 14.22
N ILE A 1136 -20.03 -18.46 14.77
CA ILE A 1136 -19.78 -17.24 13.98
C ILE A 1136 -18.43 -17.36 13.27
N TYR A 1137 -17.36 -17.72 13.99
CA TYR A 1137 -16.02 -17.81 13.40
C TYR A 1137 -15.95 -18.90 12.31
N LYS A 1138 -16.58 -20.07 12.54
CA LYS A 1138 -16.66 -21.11 11.51
C LYS A 1138 -17.36 -20.63 10.24
N ALA A 1139 -18.40 -19.79 10.36
CA ALA A 1139 -19.06 -19.22 9.18
C ALA A 1139 -18.14 -18.27 8.41
N ILE A 1140 -17.30 -17.50 9.11
CA ILE A 1140 -16.29 -16.62 8.50
C ILE A 1140 -15.27 -17.43 7.67
N VAL A 1141 -14.62 -18.43 8.29
CA VAL A 1141 -13.57 -19.21 7.60
C VAL A 1141 -14.11 -20.10 6.49
N ARG A 1142 -15.34 -20.64 6.65
CA ARG A 1142 -16.02 -21.40 5.60
C ARG A 1142 -16.39 -20.55 4.38
N ASN A 1143 -16.58 -19.23 4.58
CA ASN A 1143 -16.74 -18.29 3.47
C ASN A 1143 -15.41 -17.81 2.89
N LYS A 1144 -14.31 -18.55 3.13
CA LYS A 1144 -12.95 -18.28 2.65
C LYS A 1144 -12.35 -16.96 3.14
N HIS A 1145 -12.86 -16.40 4.24
CA HIS A 1145 -12.27 -15.25 4.90
C HIS A 1145 -11.45 -15.68 6.12
N PHE A 1146 -10.17 -15.28 6.18
CA PHE A 1146 -9.22 -15.71 7.20
C PHE A 1146 -8.62 -14.49 7.89
N PRO A 1147 -9.25 -13.96 8.96
CA PRO A 1147 -8.71 -12.84 9.71
C PRO A 1147 -7.28 -13.09 10.20
N GLU A 1148 -6.37 -12.18 9.91
CA GLU A 1148 -4.94 -12.33 10.23
C GLU A 1148 -4.39 -11.24 11.16
N TYR A 1149 -5.12 -10.13 11.30
CA TYR A 1149 -4.82 -8.99 12.15
C TYR A 1149 -5.29 -9.23 13.59
N GLU A 1150 -4.76 -8.47 14.56
CA GLU A 1150 -5.06 -8.66 15.99
C GLU A 1150 -4.80 -10.10 16.47
N GLU A 1151 -3.61 -10.63 16.15
CA GLU A 1151 -3.22 -12.01 16.43
C GLU A 1151 -3.50 -12.41 17.88
N GLU A 1152 -3.19 -11.53 18.85
CA GLU A 1152 -3.48 -11.75 20.28
C GLU A 1152 -4.98 -11.97 20.56
N LYS A 1153 -5.86 -11.25 19.87
CA LYS A 1153 -7.31 -11.37 20.03
C LYS A 1153 -7.83 -12.65 19.37
N ILE A 1154 -7.28 -13.04 18.21
CA ILE A 1154 -7.59 -14.33 17.57
C ILE A 1154 -7.17 -15.47 18.49
N ILE A 1155 -5.95 -15.43 19.03
CA ILE A 1155 -5.44 -16.42 20.01
C ILE A 1155 -6.39 -16.49 21.22
N LYS A 1156 -6.82 -15.34 21.75
CA LYS A 1156 -7.79 -15.27 22.86
C LYS A 1156 -9.13 -15.93 22.51
N ILE A 1157 -9.67 -15.70 21.31
CA ILE A 1157 -10.90 -16.37 20.86
C ILE A 1157 -10.67 -17.88 20.85
N LEU A 1158 -9.64 -18.35 20.13
CA LEU A 1158 -9.33 -19.78 19.96
C LEU A 1158 -9.12 -20.49 21.31
N ASN A 1159 -8.47 -19.84 22.27
CA ASN A 1159 -8.28 -20.40 23.63
C ASN A 1159 -9.60 -20.58 24.40
N ASN A 1160 -10.57 -19.70 24.19
CA ASN A 1160 -11.88 -19.78 24.85
C ASN A 1160 -12.84 -20.78 24.19
N LEU A 1161 -12.58 -21.21 22.95
CA LEU A 1161 -13.39 -22.20 22.26
C LEU A 1161 -13.18 -23.62 22.82
N ASN A 1162 -14.15 -24.50 22.58
CA ASN A 1162 -13.97 -25.93 22.82
C ASN A 1162 -12.95 -26.52 21.84
N ALA A 1163 -12.38 -27.69 22.18
CA ALA A 1163 -11.30 -28.30 21.42
C ALA A 1163 -11.67 -28.56 19.95
N GLN A 1164 -12.90 -29.00 19.69
CA GLN A 1164 -13.36 -29.33 18.34
C GLN A 1164 -13.51 -28.09 17.46
N ASP A 1165 -14.18 -27.04 17.95
CA ASP A 1165 -14.34 -25.78 17.21
C ASP A 1165 -12.99 -25.10 16.97
N ARG A 1166 -12.09 -25.13 17.96
CA ARG A 1166 -10.72 -24.62 17.84
C ARG A 1166 -9.95 -25.37 16.74
N LEU A 1167 -10.00 -26.70 16.76
CA LEU A 1167 -9.31 -27.54 15.78
C LEU A 1167 -9.81 -27.27 14.35
N GLU A 1168 -11.14 -27.24 14.16
CA GLU A 1168 -11.75 -26.97 12.85
C GLU A 1168 -11.32 -25.62 12.28
N ILE A 1169 -11.35 -24.56 13.10
CA ILE A 1169 -10.93 -23.22 12.65
C ILE A 1169 -9.45 -23.20 12.30
N ILE A 1170 -8.58 -23.77 13.16
CA ILE A 1170 -7.13 -23.83 12.89
C ILE A 1170 -6.86 -24.65 11.61
N ASN A 1171 -7.54 -25.77 11.40
CA ASN A 1171 -7.41 -26.56 10.17
C ASN A 1171 -7.81 -25.75 8.93
N SER A 1172 -8.87 -24.94 9.00
CA SER A 1172 -9.22 -24.03 7.90
C SER A 1172 -8.09 -23.02 7.60
N TYR A 1173 -7.43 -22.45 8.62
CA TYR A 1173 -6.25 -21.59 8.42
C TYR A 1173 -5.09 -22.36 7.76
N ARG A 1174 -4.84 -23.61 8.20
CA ARG A 1174 -3.77 -24.46 7.64
C ARG A 1174 -3.99 -24.77 6.16
N GLU A 1175 -5.23 -25.05 5.76
CA GLU A 1175 -5.61 -25.26 4.34
C GLU A 1175 -5.32 -24.02 3.49
N LYS A 1176 -5.53 -22.82 4.04
CA LYS A 1176 -5.17 -21.57 3.37
C LYS A 1176 -3.67 -21.26 3.36
N GLY A 1177 -2.87 -22.04 4.10
CA GLY A 1177 -1.42 -21.86 4.23
C GLY A 1177 -1.02 -20.86 5.33
N ILE A 1178 -1.88 -20.63 6.31
CA ILE A 1178 -1.64 -19.75 7.47
C ILE A 1178 -1.36 -20.63 8.69
N TYR A 1179 -0.12 -20.58 9.22
CA TYR A 1179 0.37 -21.56 10.20
C TYR A 1179 0.71 -20.96 11.58
N LYS A 1180 0.50 -19.66 11.78
CA LYS A 1180 0.84 -18.94 13.02
C LYS A 1180 0.08 -19.43 14.26
N PHE A 1181 -1.08 -20.06 14.06
CA PHE A 1181 -1.93 -20.56 15.14
C PHE A 1181 -1.69 -22.04 15.51
N ASN A 1182 -0.68 -22.69 14.91
CA ASN A 1182 -0.45 -24.13 15.06
C ASN A 1182 -0.04 -24.57 16.48
N GLU A 1183 0.49 -23.67 17.31
CA GLU A 1183 0.92 -23.98 18.68
C GLU A 1183 -0.22 -23.84 19.71
N ILE A 1184 -1.40 -23.35 19.30
CA ILE A 1184 -2.52 -23.12 20.21
C ILE A 1184 -3.20 -24.44 20.55
N GLY A 1185 -3.12 -24.83 21.83
CA GLY A 1185 -3.75 -26.06 22.33
C GLY A 1185 -2.89 -27.31 22.18
N LYS A 1186 -1.61 -27.17 21.83
CA LYS A 1186 -0.57 -28.14 22.21
C LYS A 1186 -0.30 -28.02 23.71
#